data_AF-A0A250JE38-F1
#
_entry.id   AF-A0A250JE38-F1
#
_cell.length_a   1.000
_cell.length_b   1.000
_cell.length_c   1.000
_cell.angle_alpha   90.00
_cell.angle_beta   90.00
_cell.angle_gamma   90.00
#
_symmetry.space_group_name_H-M   'P 1'
#
loop_
_entity.id
_entity.type
_entity.pdbx_description
1 polymer ?
#
loop_
_entity_poly.entity_id
_entity_poly.type
_entity_poly.pdbx_seq_one_letter_code
_entity_poly.pdbx_strand_id
1 'polypeptide(L)'
;MLTPRGRCFLVLAVLLAGSAWAQDDENDGGLRRPSRLTVGMGDQFLGQLAPDGNTLIFVSNRNIATEIYVQELEQGRERRLFDEGADVTWPRVSPDGKHLLYISFRNQASGQLCVRELPGAEGRRCLEEETSALQAEWIDASHIALVSRATIQGDLRLSRVSVARELSASPLLERNLTSPALSPDGRWLVYVPVERSVQQVGPGFAARASPHLEVFRLDRPGAVPIPLALDLPGQTGQPVFARDGRSLYVVQFFTDSNADGVIDASDRGVLFRVPFAAEREDAPGLAAASSPDQLTSVSWSCEYPAPATESLIATCSRDQSLDVYQLPLDGQVPSTWDVPRLSAELKMVGRRADQLLLYHQRLLREVRPKLRRLLMMRLSQLHLAAEDFDAAEFYARRMHSVDDPATAGLSEPLRLLIDHRRAMKESERGRMVDEPLDAERKRMAALDPAAAPSPPSAVFQHVVRSELAEDAGDFTLARQELEAAQLTDTTPRAVLEAYYERADTLYRTLDDREALVEAGRRLSMNKVFPEDDQLDFARAAVRALYRGRPYDEADAVMARALASAPAGSAYAFALELGRHVNALHDERPPRAVREALIAFYHQQKEPLRRRVLVQDAVERAAGLGADGVLEALATVYVDDAPPGTEERRQAERLFRRAMMGRAYRRLGRQRLDEARADFDLVTQRTGSLESAVESMSLRLRAGVSPEVVEKEVTTSSASMARPLAHFVKAYLMARQLPKLEDDRAHARAVAAAVKELRASWQELKNQREVHALSGAIHHEDFLRGHAPAAAERANRHYLIALDLVRNNVRYRAMILGALGLLHTQVGNFHIALGYLEQRDKLPYVDNAPGLAVSLSRARALLHVGREEEAAQAADQALAMVDATPKLARFVPLVLDRAALYNLAAGRFERALALYDRELPTVETGPSDAEGLRNRLVVRLARCAAELGAGQPQRALEDLDRVERDLATPVVQASLTWAHATPQHVQRSYRIIAAGLRANAETRLGHLDAAAHALEQRRVLFLEQFAESDRDEDLRAVTLAEMRLAENAVDRRDTTRAGHWLGKALEHTDTLIERTHAPLDAGQLDVLWFAAQLHSDGNTQVPFDVHERLGQAQRALIDQRDPSWRSYLAWIEIYLALGANPPAEIRDALVLPAQP
;
A
#
# COMPACT_ATOMS: atom_id res chain seq x y z
N MET A 1 -30.49 -4.68 -17.89
CA MET A 1 -29.57 -4.84 -19.04
C MET A 1 -29.47 -3.52 -19.79
N LEU A 2 -28.37 -2.79 -19.58
CA LEU A 2 -28.03 -1.55 -20.29
C LEU A 2 -26.52 -1.55 -20.48
N THR A 3 -26.07 -2.16 -21.58
CA THR A 3 -24.83 -1.92 -22.35
C THR A 3 -24.77 -3.02 -23.41
N PRO A 4 -24.51 -2.71 -24.69
CA PRO A 4 -23.27 -2.04 -25.08
C PRO A 4 -23.47 -0.92 -26.11
N ARG A 5 -23.04 0.29 -25.73
CA ARG A 5 -22.67 1.45 -26.58
C ARG A 5 -22.66 2.79 -25.82
N GLY A 6 -22.84 2.76 -24.50
CA GLY A 6 -22.57 3.90 -23.63
C GLY A 6 -21.07 4.23 -23.64
N ARG A 7 -20.68 5.19 -24.49
CA ARG A 7 -19.38 5.88 -24.49
C ARG A 7 -19.15 6.56 -23.13
N CYS A 8 -18.81 5.80 -22.10
CA CYS A 8 -18.20 6.33 -20.88
C CYS A 8 -16.71 6.51 -21.18
N PHE A 9 -16.39 7.64 -21.80
CA PHE A 9 -15.02 8.08 -21.99
C PHE A 9 -14.29 8.03 -20.64
N LEU A 10 -13.22 7.23 -20.58
CA LEU A 10 -12.13 7.42 -19.64
C LEU A 10 -11.43 8.71 -20.08
N VAL A 11 -12.05 9.84 -19.75
CA VAL A 11 -11.30 11.08 -19.71
C VAL A 11 -10.38 10.90 -18.51
N LEU A 12 -9.11 10.62 -18.80
CA LEU A 12 -8.00 10.96 -17.92
C LEU A 12 -8.04 12.50 -17.71
N ALA A 13 -9.03 12.95 -16.93
CA ALA A 13 -9.26 14.31 -16.50
C ALA A 13 -8.97 14.32 -15.02
N VAL A 14 -7.68 14.44 -14.75
CA VAL A 14 -7.19 15.03 -13.54
C VAL A 14 -7.82 16.41 -13.35
N LEU A 15 -8.41 16.62 -12.19
CA LEU A 15 -8.66 17.87 -11.45
C LEU A 15 -8.85 17.33 -10.02
N LEU A 16 -7.90 17.35 -9.06
CA LEU A 16 -7.16 18.38 -8.30
C LEU A 16 -7.88 19.11 -7.16
N ALA A 17 -7.82 18.47 -5.97
CA ALA A 17 -8.41 18.91 -4.72
C ALA A 17 -7.70 20.14 -4.15
N GLY A 18 -8.46 20.85 -3.31
CA GLY A 18 -8.09 22.08 -2.65
C GLY A 18 -6.89 21.98 -1.72
N SER A 19 -6.37 23.17 -1.46
CA SER A 19 -5.14 23.55 -0.78
C SER A 19 -5.09 23.15 0.69
N ALA A 20 -4.34 22.11 0.98
CA ALA A 20 -3.32 22.03 2.03
C ALA A 20 -2.83 20.57 2.05
N TRP A 21 -1.58 20.32 2.44
CA TRP A 21 -1.03 18.97 2.65
C TRP A 21 -0.65 18.21 1.37
N ALA A 22 0.55 18.51 0.87
CA ALA A 22 1.44 17.50 0.29
C ALA A 22 2.88 18.03 0.32
N GLN A 23 3.66 17.60 1.31
CA GLN A 23 5.11 17.54 1.17
C GLN A 23 5.39 16.34 0.25
N ASP A 24 5.80 16.63 -0.99
CA ASP A 24 6.43 15.62 -1.83
C ASP A 24 7.71 15.18 -1.14
N ASP A 25 7.73 13.92 -0.71
CA ASP A 25 8.94 13.26 -0.23
C ASP A 25 9.65 12.68 -1.47
N GLU A 26 10.08 13.58 -2.35
CA GLU A 26 11.04 13.25 -3.41
C GLU A 26 12.39 12.87 -2.76
N ASN A 27 13.30 12.30 -3.56
CA ASN A 27 14.61 11.94 -3.04
C ASN A 27 15.45 13.19 -2.81
N ASP A 28 15.48 13.65 -1.55
CA ASP A 28 16.09 14.91 -1.12
C ASP A 28 17.63 14.91 -1.13
N GLY A 29 18.27 13.78 -1.43
CA GLY A 29 19.72 13.62 -1.58
C GLY A 29 20.10 12.74 -2.79
N GLY A 30 21.36 12.80 -3.22
CA GLY A 30 21.91 11.98 -4.30
C GLY A 30 22.02 10.48 -3.98
N LEU A 31 21.43 10.03 -2.87
CA LEU A 31 21.37 8.63 -2.46
C LEU A 31 20.58 7.80 -3.47
N ARG A 32 21.09 6.62 -3.82
CA ARG A 32 20.33 5.65 -4.62
C ARG A 32 19.23 5.06 -3.77
N ARG A 33 18.06 4.80 -4.37
CA ARG A 33 16.96 4.11 -3.69
C ARG A 33 16.88 2.66 -4.15
N PRO A 34 16.61 1.72 -3.24
CA PRO A 34 16.14 0.39 -3.61
C PRO A 34 14.94 0.52 -4.55
N SER A 35 14.99 -0.16 -5.69
CA SER A 35 13.91 -0.23 -6.67
C SER A 35 13.06 -1.46 -6.39
N ARG A 36 11.77 -1.27 -6.16
CA ARG A 36 10.82 -2.39 -6.01
C ARG A 36 10.78 -3.19 -7.32
N LEU A 37 10.89 -4.50 -7.22
CA LEU A 37 10.80 -5.43 -8.35
C LEU A 37 9.42 -6.06 -8.45
N THR A 38 8.79 -6.41 -7.32
CA THR A 38 7.48 -7.06 -7.30
C THR A 38 6.34 -6.06 -7.42
N VAL A 39 5.24 -6.53 -8.00
CA VAL A 39 4.01 -5.77 -8.22
C VAL A 39 2.85 -6.69 -7.85
N GLY A 40 1.75 -6.18 -7.30
CA GLY A 40 0.62 -7.04 -6.93
C GLY A 40 0.02 -6.75 -5.57
N MET A 41 -1.04 -7.51 -5.25
CA MET A 41 -1.63 -7.56 -3.92
C MET A 41 -0.96 -8.69 -3.10
N GLY A 42 -0.87 -8.51 -1.78
CA GLY A 42 -0.25 -9.47 -0.87
C GLY A 42 1.25 -9.27 -0.73
N ASP A 43 1.81 -9.88 0.32
CA ASP A 43 3.24 -9.86 0.63
C ASP A 43 4.03 -10.68 -0.38
N GLN A 44 5.13 -10.09 -0.82
CA GLN A 44 6.07 -10.64 -1.78
C GLN A 44 7.46 -10.72 -1.15
N PHE A 45 7.98 -11.91 -0.95
CA PHE A 45 9.18 -12.11 -0.14
C PHE A 45 10.06 -13.26 -0.64
N LEU A 46 11.28 -13.35 -0.08
CA LEU A 46 12.31 -14.35 -0.43
C LEU A 46 12.64 -14.36 -1.93
N GLY A 47 12.70 -13.17 -2.54
CA GLY A 47 12.98 -13.00 -3.96
C GLY A 47 14.46 -13.20 -4.34
N GLN A 48 14.70 -13.82 -5.49
CA GLN A 48 16.04 -13.95 -6.09
C GLN A 48 15.97 -13.86 -7.62
N LEU A 49 17.04 -13.38 -8.25
CA LEU A 49 17.16 -13.42 -9.70
C LEU A 49 17.65 -14.79 -10.17
N ALA A 50 17.03 -15.29 -11.22
CA ALA A 50 17.58 -16.39 -11.99
C ALA A 50 18.93 -15.97 -12.64
N PRO A 51 19.76 -16.93 -13.10
CA PRO A 51 21.06 -16.62 -13.71
C PRO A 51 20.99 -15.71 -14.95
N ASP A 52 19.83 -15.59 -15.59
CA ASP A 52 19.59 -14.68 -16.72
C ASP A 52 19.54 -13.19 -16.32
N GLY A 53 19.41 -12.88 -15.02
CA GLY A 53 19.29 -11.52 -14.48
C GLY A 53 17.97 -10.80 -14.80
N ASN A 54 17.07 -11.42 -15.56
CA ASN A 54 15.82 -10.80 -16.01
C ASN A 54 14.57 -11.49 -15.43
N THR A 55 14.73 -12.66 -14.83
CA THR A 55 13.66 -13.45 -14.23
C THR A 55 13.78 -13.43 -12.71
N LEU A 56 12.78 -12.86 -12.03
CA LEU A 56 12.65 -12.88 -10.58
C LEU A 56 11.81 -14.08 -10.14
N ILE A 57 12.30 -14.86 -9.17
CA ILE A 57 11.55 -15.92 -8.49
C ILE A 57 11.33 -15.50 -7.04
N PHE A 58 10.09 -15.56 -6.54
CA PHE A 58 9.70 -15.06 -5.22
C PHE A 58 8.50 -15.82 -4.67
N VAL A 59 8.21 -15.65 -3.37
CA VAL A 59 7.01 -16.17 -2.70
C VAL A 59 5.96 -15.07 -2.63
N SER A 60 4.69 -15.43 -2.86
CA SER A 60 3.54 -14.54 -2.76
C SER A 60 2.45 -15.20 -1.91
N ASN A 61 1.81 -14.44 -0.99
CA ASN A 61 0.63 -14.90 -0.23
C ASN A 61 -0.73 -14.38 -0.80
N ARG A 62 -0.72 -13.81 -2.01
CA ARG A 62 -1.90 -13.19 -2.64
C ARG A 62 -3.18 -14.04 -2.70
N ASN A 63 -3.05 -15.37 -2.72
CA ASN A 63 -4.17 -16.32 -2.83
C ASN A 63 -4.42 -17.04 -1.49
N ILE A 64 -4.15 -16.37 -0.36
CA ILE A 64 -4.21 -16.92 1.01
C ILE A 64 -3.08 -17.90 1.30
N ALA A 65 -2.86 -18.90 0.44
CA ALA A 65 -1.72 -19.80 0.52
C ALA A 65 -0.43 -19.14 -0.02
N THR A 66 0.73 -19.53 0.52
CA THR A 66 2.03 -19.09 -0.02
C THR A 66 2.39 -19.92 -1.24
N GLU A 67 2.53 -19.28 -2.39
CA GLU A 67 2.92 -19.94 -3.64
C GLU A 67 4.20 -19.30 -4.22
N ILE A 68 4.93 -20.04 -5.06
CA ILE A 68 6.12 -19.53 -5.74
C ILE A 68 5.72 -18.94 -7.10
N TYR A 69 6.11 -17.69 -7.31
CA TYR A 69 5.87 -16.92 -8.52
C TYR A 69 7.16 -16.65 -9.26
N VAL A 70 7.01 -16.40 -10.56
CA VAL A 70 8.07 -15.94 -11.44
C VAL A 70 7.63 -14.68 -12.16
N GLN A 71 8.49 -13.67 -12.24
CA GLN A 71 8.23 -12.40 -12.92
C GLN A 71 9.38 -12.03 -13.86
N GLU A 72 9.07 -11.80 -15.12
CA GLU A 72 9.99 -11.19 -16.08
C GLU A 72 10.07 -9.68 -15.80
N LEU A 73 11.25 -9.15 -15.48
CA LEU A 73 11.41 -7.77 -15.00
C LEU A 73 11.09 -6.70 -16.05
N GLU A 74 11.49 -6.90 -17.30
CA GLU A 74 11.25 -5.91 -18.38
C GLU A 74 9.78 -5.74 -18.70
N GLN A 75 9.07 -6.86 -18.82
CA GLN A 75 7.65 -6.83 -19.07
C GLN A 75 6.98 -6.41 -17.76
N GLY A 76 7.40 -6.98 -16.63
CA GLY A 76 6.74 -7.06 -15.32
C GLY A 76 5.86 -8.31 -15.17
N ARG A 77 5.94 -9.31 -16.06
CA ARG A 77 4.90 -10.35 -16.19
C ARG A 77 5.11 -11.44 -15.17
N GLU A 78 4.37 -11.30 -14.08
CA GLU A 78 4.27 -12.32 -13.05
C GLU A 78 3.32 -13.44 -13.46
N ARG A 79 3.66 -14.67 -13.06
CA ARG A 79 2.81 -15.84 -13.14
C ARG A 79 3.20 -16.78 -12.02
N ARG A 80 2.25 -17.59 -11.56
CA ARG A 80 2.56 -18.72 -10.70
C ARG A 80 3.52 -19.66 -11.43
N LEU A 81 4.58 -20.11 -10.75
CA LEU A 81 5.57 -20.99 -11.35
C LEU A 81 5.04 -22.43 -11.44
N PHE A 82 4.43 -22.93 -10.37
CA PHE A 82 3.73 -24.22 -10.31
C PHE A 82 2.64 -24.21 -9.23
N ASP A 83 1.70 -25.14 -9.31
CA ASP A 83 0.69 -25.39 -8.27
C ASP A 83 1.12 -26.59 -7.42
N GLU A 84 1.30 -26.39 -6.11
CA GLU A 84 1.60 -27.47 -5.17
C GLU A 84 0.33 -27.99 -4.47
N GLY A 85 -0.80 -27.27 -4.55
CA GLY A 85 -2.02 -27.53 -3.80
C GLY A 85 -1.89 -27.35 -2.27
N ALA A 86 -0.80 -26.73 -1.80
CA ALA A 86 -0.49 -26.46 -0.41
C ALA A 86 0.55 -25.33 -0.32
N ASP A 87 0.81 -24.82 0.89
CA ASP A 87 1.84 -23.81 1.12
C ASP A 87 3.23 -24.30 0.67
N VAL A 88 3.96 -23.39 0.01
CA VAL A 88 5.37 -23.54 -0.33
C VAL A 88 6.17 -22.31 0.10
N THR A 89 7.43 -22.52 0.48
CA THR A 89 8.32 -21.43 0.91
C THR A 89 9.78 -21.74 0.59
N TRP A 90 10.68 -20.81 0.94
CA TRP A 90 12.14 -20.93 0.85
C TRP A 90 12.68 -21.32 -0.54
N PRO A 91 12.27 -20.65 -1.64
CA PRO A 91 12.79 -20.97 -2.96
C PRO A 91 14.29 -20.62 -3.06
N ARG A 92 15.13 -21.55 -3.55
CA ARG A 92 16.52 -21.27 -3.96
C ARG A 92 16.87 -21.89 -5.30
N VAL A 93 17.36 -21.08 -6.22
CA VAL A 93 17.84 -21.54 -7.53
C VAL A 93 19.24 -22.13 -7.37
N SER A 94 19.48 -23.28 -8.00
CA SER A 94 20.81 -23.90 -7.99
C SER A 94 21.84 -23.00 -8.66
N PRO A 95 23.14 -23.07 -8.28
CA PRO A 95 24.19 -22.26 -8.88
C PRO A 95 24.28 -22.39 -10.41
N ASP A 96 23.89 -23.54 -10.97
CA ASP A 96 23.86 -23.81 -12.41
C ASP A 96 22.55 -23.40 -13.11
N GLY A 97 21.56 -22.91 -12.36
CA GLY A 97 20.27 -22.44 -12.87
C GLY A 97 19.26 -23.52 -13.25
N LYS A 98 19.58 -24.80 -13.08
CA LYS A 98 18.75 -25.91 -13.57
C LYS A 98 17.71 -26.42 -12.59
N HIS A 99 17.87 -26.11 -11.30
CA HIS A 99 17.03 -26.65 -10.26
C HIS A 99 16.51 -25.54 -9.33
N LEU A 100 15.31 -25.74 -8.83
CA LEU A 100 14.71 -24.95 -7.77
C LEU A 100 14.50 -25.86 -6.56
N LEU A 101 15.17 -25.58 -5.44
CA LEU A 101 14.78 -26.14 -4.15
C LEU A 101 13.70 -25.27 -3.51
N TYR A 102 12.84 -25.89 -2.71
CA TYR A 102 11.77 -25.25 -1.93
C TYR A 102 11.31 -26.17 -0.80
N ILE A 103 10.61 -25.60 0.18
CA ILE A 103 9.98 -26.34 1.27
C ILE A 103 8.48 -26.45 0.95
N SER A 104 7.94 -27.67 0.98
CA SER A 104 6.54 -27.99 0.69
C SER A 104 5.81 -28.47 1.95
N PHE A 105 4.60 -27.97 2.18
CA PHE A 105 3.73 -28.42 3.28
C PHE A 105 2.63 -29.37 2.81
N ARG A 106 2.72 -29.90 1.58
CA ARG A 106 1.69 -30.74 0.97
C ARG A 106 1.52 -32.11 1.65
N ASN A 107 2.64 -32.82 1.82
CA ASN A 107 2.63 -34.19 2.35
C ASN A 107 3.07 -34.26 3.81
N GLN A 108 3.88 -33.29 4.26
CA GLN A 108 4.38 -33.20 5.62
C GLN A 108 4.04 -31.79 6.15
N ALA A 109 3.10 -31.70 7.09
CA ALA A 109 2.68 -30.42 7.67
C ALA A 109 3.81 -29.69 8.43
N SER A 110 4.87 -30.41 8.79
CA SER A 110 6.08 -29.87 9.41
C SER A 110 7.11 -29.29 8.42
N GLY A 111 6.90 -29.49 7.11
CA GLY A 111 7.76 -29.01 6.03
C GLY A 111 8.67 -30.09 5.45
N GLN A 112 8.59 -30.29 4.12
CA GLN A 112 9.39 -31.25 3.35
C GLN A 112 10.32 -30.54 2.36
N LEU A 113 11.60 -30.89 2.32
CA LEU A 113 12.53 -30.40 1.29
C LEU A 113 12.22 -31.04 -0.07
N CYS A 114 12.02 -30.20 -1.08
CA CYS A 114 11.73 -30.60 -2.45
C CYS A 114 12.60 -29.87 -3.47
N VAL A 115 12.80 -30.49 -4.63
CA VAL A 115 13.53 -29.96 -5.79
C VAL A 115 12.70 -30.17 -7.06
N ARG A 116 12.70 -29.16 -7.93
CA ARG A 116 12.09 -29.17 -9.28
C ARG A 116 13.09 -28.69 -10.34
N GLU A 117 12.85 -29.01 -11.60
CA GLU A 117 13.66 -28.59 -12.75
C GLU A 117 13.18 -27.26 -13.34
N LEU A 118 14.09 -26.31 -13.53
CA LEU A 118 13.81 -25.01 -14.16
C LEU A 118 14.03 -25.06 -15.68
N PRO A 119 13.36 -24.20 -16.49
CA PRO A 119 12.48 -23.08 -16.10
C PRO A 119 11.00 -23.44 -15.89
N GLY A 120 10.59 -24.67 -16.24
CA GLY A 120 9.18 -25.11 -16.16
C GLY A 120 8.70 -25.52 -14.77
N ALA A 121 9.61 -25.67 -13.80
CA ALA A 121 9.36 -26.31 -12.50
C ALA A 121 8.77 -27.72 -12.62
N GLU A 122 9.18 -28.46 -13.64
CA GLU A 122 8.76 -29.84 -13.90
C GLU A 122 9.53 -30.82 -12.99
N GLY A 123 9.04 -32.06 -12.86
CA GLY A 123 9.74 -33.12 -12.11
C GLY A 123 9.94 -32.83 -10.62
N ARG A 124 8.94 -33.15 -9.78
CA ARG A 124 9.00 -33.02 -8.32
C ARG A 124 9.76 -34.19 -7.70
N ARG A 125 10.88 -33.90 -7.02
CA ARG A 125 11.60 -34.85 -6.15
C ARG A 125 11.65 -34.29 -4.74
N CYS A 126 11.37 -35.10 -3.72
CA CYS A 126 11.42 -34.64 -2.34
C CYS A 126 12.15 -35.65 -1.47
N LEU A 127 12.69 -35.15 -0.36
CA LEU A 127 13.31 -35.99 0.65
C LEU A 127 12.20 -36.78 1.37
N GLU A 128 12.24 -38.11 1.30
CA GLU A 128 11.18 -38.98 1.82
C GLU A 128 11.13 -39.00 3.35
N GLU A 129 12.29 -38.91 3.99
CA GLU A 129 12.41 -38.84 5.44
C GLU A 129 11.64 -37.62 6.00
N GLU A 130 10.97 -37.81 7.13
CA GLU A 130 10.33 -36.69 7.84
C GLU A 130 11.42 -35.77 8.39
N THR A 131 11.47 -34.55 7.87
CA THR A 131 12.59 -33.64 8.12
C THR A 131 12.22 -32.39 8.90
N SER A 132 10.94 -32.02 8.96
CA SER A 132 10.51 -30.73 9.53
C SER A 132 11.42 -29.59 9.05
N ALA A 133 11.59 -29.48 7.73
CA ALA A 133 12.55 -28.59 7.09
C ALA A 133 12.24 -27.12 7.41
N LEU A 134 13.25 -26.36 7.83
CA LEU A 134 13.10 -24.94 8.20
C LEU A 134 13.76 -24.01 7.17
N GLN A 135 14.98 -24.32 6.77
CA GLN A 135 15.78 -23.53 5.83
C GLN A 135 16.66 -24.46 5.00
N ALA A 136 16.90 -24.10 3.74
CA ALA A 136 17.80 -24.84 2.88
C ALA A 136 18.54 -23.91 1.92
N GLU A 137 19.81 -24.22 1.66
CA GLU A 137 20.67 -23.48 0.74
C GLU A 137 21.51 -24.46 -0.10
N TRP A 138 21.82 -24.10 -1.34
CA TRP A 138 22.70 -24.90 -2.18
C TRP A 138 24.15 -24.79 -1.70
N ILE A 139 24.83 -25.94 -1.61
CA ILE A 139 26.29 -26.01 -1.41
C ILE A 139 26.97 -25.94 -2.78
N ASP A 140 26.45 -26.71 -3.73
CA ASP A 140 26.87 -26.75 -5.13
C ASP A 140 25.66 -27.20 -5.99
N ALA A 141 25.85 -27.51 -7.28
CA ALA A 141 24.75 -27.93 -8.16
C ALA A 141 24.11 -29.30 -7.78
N SER A 142 24.74 -30.07 -6.90
CA SER A 142 24.37 -31.44 -6.52
C SER A 142 24.17 -31.67 -5.02
N HIS A 143 24.48 -30.69 -4.17
CA HIS A 143 24.36 -30.80 -2.72
C HIS A 143 23.63 -29.61 -2.10
N ILE A 144 22.81 -29.87 -1.08
CA ILE A 144 22.03 -28.87 -0.33
C ILE A 144 22.40 -28.96 1.16
N ALA A 145 22.53 -27.82 1.82
CA ALA A 145 22.60 -27.70 3.27
C ALA A 145 21.17 -27.50 3.80
N LEU A 146 20.69 -28.42 4.63
CA LEU A 146 19.34 -28.44 5.18
C LEU A 146 19.37 -28.23 6.70
N VAL A 147 18.72 -27.18 7.18
CA VAL A 147 18.39 -27.00 8.60
C VAL A 147 17.06 -27.70 8.86
N SER A 148 17.11 -28.69 9.74
CA SER A 148 15.98 -29.57 10.07
C SER A 148 15.90 -29.80 11.57
N ARG A 149 14.79 -30.38 12.04
CA ARG A 149 14.62 -30.86 13.41
C ARG A 149 13.93 -32.21 13.42
N ALA A 150 14.29 -33.07 14.37
CA ALA A 150 13.69 -34.40 14.47
C ALA A 150 12.24 -34.34 15.00
N THR A 151 11.96 -33.39 15.90
CA THR A 151 10.62 -33.14 16.44
C THR A 151 10.41 -31.63 16.58
N ILE A 152 9.16 -31.21 16.69
CA ILE A 152 8.80 -29.80 16.87
C ILE A 152 9.47 -29.17 18.12
N GLN A 153 9.74 -29.97 19.17
CA GLN A 153 10.44 -29.56 20.40
C GLN A 153 11.94 -29.89 20.41
N GLY A 154 12.47 -30.53 19.37
CA GLY A 154 13.85 -30.99 19.30
C GLY A 154 14.86 -29.89 18.93
N ASP A 155 16.14 -30.22 19.10
CA ASP A 155 17.25 -29.36 18.62
C ASP A 155 17.29 -29.32 17.08
N LEU A 156 17.86 -28.22 16.58
CA LEU A 156 18.15 -28.06 15.17
C LEU A 156 19.42 -28.82 14.82
N ARG A 157 19.45 -29.33 13.59
CA ARG A 157 20.63 -29.98 13.00
C ARG A 157 20.81 -29.52 11.57
N LEU A 158 22.06 -29.47 11.14
CA LEU A 158 22.44 -29.22 9.76
C LEU A 158 22.80 -30.54 9.09
N SER A 159 22.12 -30.84 7.98
CA SER A 159 22.36 -32.02 7.17
C SER A 159 22.80 -31.63 5.77
N ARG A 160 23.67 -32.44 5.15
CA ARG A 160 23.98 -32.38 3.73
C ARG A 160 23.03 -33.33 2.99
N VAL A 161 22.29 -32.80 2.03
CA VAL A 161 21.39 -33.57 1.15
C VAL A 161 22.02 -33.70 -0.23
N SER A 162 22.14 -34.93 -0.73
CA SER A 162 22.57 -35.22 -2.10
C SER A 162 21.39 -35.16 -3.06
N VAL A 163 21.54 -34.45 -4.18
CA VAL A 163 20.53 -34.30 -5.24
C VAL A 163 20.89 -35.24 -6.39
N ALA A 164 20.79 -36.55 -6.12
CA ALA A 164 20.96 -37.59 -7.12
C ALA A 164 19.59 -37.99 -7.72
N ARG A 165 19.45 -39.22 -8.22
CA ARG A 165 18.14 -39.76 -8.65
C ARG A 165 17.10 -39.68 -7.51
N GLU A 166 17.54 -39.92 -6.28
CA GLU A 166 16.77 -39.77 -5.05
C GLU A 166 17.50 -38.77 -4.13
N LEU A 167 16.74 -38.08 -3.29
CA LEU A 167 17.30 -37.19 -2.27
C LEU A 167 17.65 -38.01 -1.04
N SER A 168 18.89 -37.88 -0.56
CA SER A 168 19.34 -38.54 0.67
C SER A 168 20.07 -37.56 1.57
N ALA A 169 19.75 -37.58 2.87
CA ALA A 169 20.33 -36.70 3.87
C ALA A 169 21.43 -37.40 4.67
N SER A 170 22.47 -36.66 5.02
CA SER A 170 23.55 -37.10 5.91
C SER A 170 23.87 -35.99 6.92
N PRO A 171 24.17 -36.31 8.19
CA PRO A 171 24.51 -35.28 9.18
C PRO A 171 25.75 -34.49 8.76
N LEU A 172 25.70 -33.17 8.88
CA LEU A 172 26.84 -32.28 8.62
C LEU A 172 27.35 -31.64 9.91
N LEU A 173 26.45 -31.11 10.73
CA LEU A 173 26.76 -30.48 12.02
C LEU A 173 25.56 -30.58 12.97
N GLU A 174 25.76 -31.19 14.14
CA GLU A 174 24.76 -31.18 15.22
C GLU A 174 24.95 -29.93 16.07
N ARG A 175 24.20 -28.87 15.73
CA ARG A 175 24.26 -27.60 16.43
C ARG A 175 22.97 -26.82 16.20
N ASN A 176 22.49 -26.18 17.27
CA ASN A 176 21.37 -25.25 17.17
C ASN A 176 21.82 -23.99 16.40
N LEU A 177 21.34 -23.86 15.17
CA LEU A 177 21.72 -22.78 14.27
C LEU A 177 20.60 -22.39 13.31
N THR A 178 20.70 -21.18 12.76
CA THR A 178 19.86 -20.70 11.66
C THR A 178 20.70 -19.96 10.62
N SER A 179 20.08 -19.73 9.47
CA SER A 179 20.61 -18.97 8.34
C SER A 179 22.00 -19.43 7.88
N PRO A 180 22.17 -20.71 7.50
CA PRO A 180 23.46 -21.19 7.01
C PRO A 180 23.79 -20.56 5.66
N ALA A 181 25.02 -20.10 5.49
CA ALA A 181 25.53 -19.49 4.27
C ALA A 181 26.86 -20.14 3.88
N LEU A 182 26.95 -20.59 2.63
CA LEU A 182 28.15 -21.24 2.12
C LEU A 182 28.95 -20.29 1.24
N SER A 183 30.27 -20.31 1.39
CA SER A 183 31.15 -19.59 0.48
C SER A 183 31.09 -20.20 -0.92
N PRO A 184 31.26 -19.39 -2.00
CA PRO A 184 31.21 -19.90 -3.37
C PRO A 184 32.24 -20.99 -3.69
N ASP A 185 33.35 -21.04 -2.93
CA ASP A 185 34.39 -22.07 -3.04
C ASP A 185 34.08 -23.34 -2.22
N GLY A 186 32.96 -23.38 -1.49
CA GLY A 186 32.51 -24.52 -0.68
C GLY A 186 33.32 -24.77 0.60
N ARG A 187 34.29 -23.91 0.95
CA ARG A 187 35.20 -24.13 2.09
C ARG A 187 34.63 -23.67 3.44
N TRP A 188 33.80 -22.63 3.42
CA TRP A 188 33.32 -21.98 4.63
C TRP A 188 31.80 -22.06 4.75
N LEU A 189 31.35 -22.32 5.98
CA LEU A 189 29.97 -22.20 6.41
C LEU A 189 29.89 -21.09 7.46
N VAL A 190 29.02 -20.10 7.25
CA VAL A 190 28.69 -19.06 8.22
C VAL A 190 27.24 -19.23 8.65
N TYR A 191 26.95 -19.10 9.95
CA TYR A 191 25.59 -19.23 10.46
C TYR A 191 25.38 -18.41 11.73
N VAL A 192 24.12 -18.28 12.13
CA VAL A 192 23.70 -17.68 13.40
C VAL A 192 23.50 -18.80 14.44
N PRO A 193 24.30 -18.88 15.50
CA PRO A 193 24.07 -19.81 16.60
C PRO A 193 22.79 -19.46 17.35
N VAL A 194 22.08 -20.47 17.83
CA VAL A 194 20.83 -20.31 18.58
C VAL A 194 20.87 -21.12 19.87
N GLU A 195 20.42 -20.52 20.96
CA GLU A 195 20.30 -21.18 22.26
C GLU A 195 18.83 -21.37 22.65
N ARG A 196 18.57 -22.35 23.52
CA ARG A 196 17.25 -22.51 24.15
C ARG A 196 17.07 -21.41 25.19
N SER A 197 16.09 -20.54 24.99
CA SER A 197 15.73 -19.53 26.00
C SER A 197 14.92 -20.14 27.17
N VAL A 198 14.24 -21.26 26.93
CA VAL A 198 13.50 -22.05 27.92
C VAL A 198 13.92 -23.51 27.78
N GLN A 199 14.44 -24.15 28.84
CA GLN A 199 14.98 -25.50 28.74
C GLN A 199 13.93 -26.56 28.35
N GLN A 200 12.67 -26.33 28.74
CA GLN A 200 11.54 -27.24 28.56
C GLN A 200 10.97 -27.23 27.14
N VAL A 201 11.31 -26.25 26.30
CA VAL A 201 10.78 -26.11 24.94
C VAL A 201 11.93 -25.92 23.95
N GLY A 202 11.84 -26.56 22.78
CA GLY A 202 12.88 -26.47 21.75
C GLY A 202 13.11 -25.04 21.23
N PRO A 203 14.26 -24.79 20.59
CA PRO A 203 14.61 -23.47 20.04
C PRO A 203 13.62 -22.99 18.97
N GLY A 204 12.84 -23.88 18.34
CA GLY A 204 11.80 -23.49 17.39
C GLY A 204 10.59 -22.75 17.98
N PHE A 205 10.46 -22.64 19.31
CA PHE A 205 9.42 -21.84 19.97
C PHE A 205 9.97 -20.72 20.82
N ALA A 206 11.14 -20.96 21.43
CA ALA A 206 11.74 -20.07 22.40
C ALA A 206 13.26 -20.09 22.21
N ALA A 207 13.72 -19.42 21.15
CA ALA A 207 15.13 -19.28 20.82
C ALA A 207 15.69 -17.94 21.29
N ARG A 208 16.96 -17.94 21.70
CA ARG A 208 17.78 -16.73 21.78
C ARG A 208 18.88 -16.85 20.73
N ALA A 209 18.89 -15.97 19.74
CA ALA A 209 20.00 -15.89 18.80
C ALA A 209 21.25 -15.34 19.51
N SER A 210 22.41 -15.87 19.13
CA SER A 210 23.69 -15.38 19.61
C SER A 210 23.98 -13.96 19.08
N PRO A 211 24.64 -13.09 19.85
CA PRO A 211 25.03 -11.75 19.39
C PRO A 211 26.17 -11.76 18.35
N HIS A 212 26.68 -12.94 17.96
CA HIS A 212 27.75 -13.09 16.97
C HIS A 212 27.42 -14.23 16.00
N LEU A 213 28.08 -14.21 14.83
CA LEU A 213 28.04 -15.30 13.86
C LEU A 213 29.08 -16.37 14.21
N GLU A 214 28.90 -17.60 13.75
CA GLU A 214 29.94 -18.62 13.78
C GLU A 214 30.37 -19.00 12.36
N VAL A 215 31.68 -19.21 12.20
CA VAL A 215 32.30 -19.61 10.94
C VAL A 215 32.93 -20.99 11.10
N PHE A 216 32.62 -21.89 10.19
CA PHE A 216 33.03 -23.29 10.24
C PHE A 216 33.72 -23.72 8.94
N ARG A 217 34.75 -24.58 9.08
CA ARG A 217 35.50 -25.15 7.95
C ARG A 217 34.89 -26.47 7.50
N LEU A 218 34.30 -26.48 6.31
CA LEU A 218 33.66 -27.67 5.74
C LEU A 218 34.65 -28.63 5.07
N ASP A 219 35.78 -28.11 4.57
CA ASP A 219 36.85 -28.87 3.92
C ASP A 219 37.80 -29.55 4.92
N ARG A 220 37.65 -29.29 6.24
CA ARG A 220 38.49 -29.84 7.31
C ARG A 220 37.68 -30.61 8.35
N PRO A 221 37.69 -31.95 8.31
CA PRO A 221 37.05 -32.78 9.33
C PRO A 221 37.57 -32.46 10.75
N GLY A 222 36.66 -32.32 11.71
CA GLY A 222 37.01 -32.03 13.11
C GLY A 222 37.38 -30.56 13.41
N ALA A 223 37.20 -29.64 12.45
CA ALA A 223 37.34 -28.22 12.72
C ALA A 223 36.36 -27.76 13.81
N VAL A 224 36.76 -26.74 14.58
CA VAL A 224 35.90 -26.13 15.61
C VAL A 224 35.32 -24.83 15.04
N PRO A 225 34.04 -24.50 15.30
CA PRO A 225 33.48 -23.20 14.93
C PRO A 225 34.28 -22.02 15.50
N ILE A 226 34.47 -20.99 14.68
CA ILE A 226 35.19 -19.76 15.02
C ILE A 226 34.14 -18.65 15.22
N PRO A 227 34.06 -18.03 16.40
CA PRO A 227 33.21 -16.86 16.61
C PRO A 227 33.63 -15.69 15.72
N LEU A 228 32.68 -15.14 14.98
CA LEU A 228 32.79 -13.92 14.18
C LEU A 228 31.90 -12.85 14.81
N ALA A 229 32.46 -12.13 15.76
CA ALA A 229 31.84 -10.94 16.34
C ALA A 229 32.13 -9.75 15.43
N LEU A 230 31.09 -9.25 14.75
CA LEU A 230 31.19 -8.03 13.97
C LEU A 230 31.16 -6.83 14.90
N ASP A 231 31.92 -5.80 14.54
CA ASP A 231 31.93 -4.53 15.25
C ASP A 231 30.70 -3.68 14.90
N LEU A 232 29.53 -4.15 15.34
CA LEU A 232 28.23 -3.51 15.14
C LEU A 232 27.40 -3.62 16.43
N PRO A 233 26.55 -2.62 16.74
CA PRO A 233 25.60 -2.74 17.84
C PRO A 233 24.47 -3.72 17.52
N GLY A 234 23.84 -4.34 18.53
CA GLY A 234 22.66 -5.20 18.34
C GLY A 234 22.97 -6.62 17.88
N GLN A 235 22.08 -7.21 17.06
CA GLN A 235 22.17 -8.59 16.59
C GLN A 235 22.41 -8.66 15.08
N THR A 236 23.33 -9.53 14.67
CA THR A 236 23.62 -9.83 13.26
C THR A 236 22.94 -11.14 12.85
N GLY A 237 22.25 -11.15 11.72
CA GLY A 237 21.58 -12.32 11.18
C GLY A 237 21.65 -12.45 9.66
N GLN A 238 21.09 -13.55 9.16
CA GLN A 238 20.87 -13.82 7.73
C GLN A 238 22.11 -13.55 6.83
N PRO A 239 23.27 -14.15 7.15
CA PRO A 239 24.46 -13.99 6.33
C PRO A 239 24.26 -14.57 4.91
N VAL A 240 24.88 -13.98 3.91
CA VAL A 240 24.96 -14.54 2.54
C VAL A 240 26.26 -14.09 1.86
N PHE A 241 26.94 -15.00 1.19
CA PHE A 241 28.16 -14.64 0.47
C PHE A 241 27.85 -13.91 -0.84
N ALA A 242 28.65 -12.88 -1.14
CA ALA A 242 28.72 -12.34 -2.48
C ALA A 242 29.16 -13.43 -3.47
N ARG A 243 28.65 -13.37 -4.71
CA ARG A 243 28.96 -14.36 -5.75
C ARG A 243 30.45 -14.45 -6.09
N ASP A 244 31.20 -13.37 -5.90
CA ASP A 244 32.64 -13.32 -6.11
C ASP A 244 33.46 -13.89 -4.93
N GLY A 245 32.82 -14.25 -3.83
CA GLY A 245 33.45 -14.78 -2.63
C GLY A 245 34.29 -13.77 -1.84
N ARG A 246 34.18 -12.46 -2.12
CA ARG A 246 35.01 -11.41 -1.50
C ARG A 246 34.31 -10.67 -0.36
N SER A 247 33.02 -10.88 -0.19
CA SER A 247 32.23 -10.19 0.83
C SER A 247 31.12 -11.08 1.37
N LEU A 248 30.73 -10.79 2.60
CA LEU A 248 29.57 -11.36 3.26
C LEU A 248 28.54 -10.23 3.44
N TYR A 249 27.34 -10.39 2.91
CA TYR A 249 26.20 -9.53 3.24
C TYR A 249 25.51 -10.08 4.48
N VAL A 250 25.10 -9.19 5.37
CA VAL A 250 24.41 -9.54 6.62
C VAL A 250 23.26 -8.58 6.87
N VAL A 251 22.28 -9.03 7.63
CA VAL A 251 21.22 -8.19 8.19
C VAL A 251 21.61 -7.82 9.62
N GLN A 252 21.60 -6.53 9.94
CA GLN A 252 21.85 -6.02 11.27
C GLN A 252 20.55 -5.45 11.86
N PHE A 253 20.18 -5.95 13.04
CA PHE A 253 19.11 -5.43 13.87
C PHE A 253 19.76 -4.67 15.03
N PHE A 254 19.64 -3.34 15.05
CA PHE A 254 20.40 -2.52 16.02
C PHE A 254 19.69 -1.29 16.55
N THR A 255 18.41 -1.14 16.24
CA THR A 255 17.51 -0.12 16.77
C THR A 255 16.24 -0.80 17.25
N ASP A 256 15.76 -0.46 18.43
CA ASP A 256 14.47 -0.92 19.00
C ASP A 256 13.32 -0.22 18.27
N SER A 257 13.01 -0.74 17.08
CA SER A 257 12.13 -0.13 16.09
C SER A 257 10.65 -0.44 16.34
N ASN A 258 10.36 -1.49 17.12
CA ASN A 258 9.02 -1.83 17.60
C ASN A 258 8.76 -1.28 19.03
N ALA A 259 9.77 -0.71 19.67
CA ALA A 259 9.74 -0.09 21.00
C ALA A 259 9.39 -1.05 22.15
N ASP A 260 9.70 -2.34 22.02
CA ASP A 260 9.46 -3.36 23.05
C ASP A 260 10.58 -3.45 24.11
N GLY A 261 11.70 -2.78 23.86
CA GLY A 261 12.88 -2.73 24.73
C GLY A 261 13.89 -3.85 24.52
N VAL A 262 13.74 -4.68 23.48
CA VAL A 262 14.66 -5.76 23.12
C VAL A 262 15.03 -5.64 21.64
N ILE A 263 16.32 -5.47 21.35
CA ILE A 263 16.79 -5.48 19.96
C ILE A 263 16.89 -6.92 19.47
N ASP A 264 15.98 -7.34 18.58
CA ASP A 264 15.97 -8.70 18.00
C ASP A 264 15.51 -8.74 16.52
N ALA A 265 15.25 -9.94 15.99
CA ALA A 265 14.87 -10.12 14.58
C ALA A 265 13.45 -9.61 14.24
N SER A 266 12.67 -9.16 15.23
CA SER A 266 11.38 -8.48 15.06
C SER A 266 11.56 -6.98 14.76
N ASP A 267 12.79 -6.47 14.88
CA ASP A 267 13.14 -5.11 14.51
C ASP A 267 13.44 -4.94 13.03
N ARG A 268 13.57 -3.68 12.62
CA ARG A 268 13.96 -3.33 11.25
C ARG A 268 15.36 -3.84 10.92
N GLY A 269 15.43 -4.79 10.00
CA GLY A 269 16.68 -5.28 9.43
C GLY A 269 17.36 -4.24 8.53
N VAL A 270 18.66 -4.03 8.72
CA VAL A 270 19.48 -3.14 7.90
C VAL A 270 20.58 -3.93 7.21
N LEU A 271 20.77 -3.76 5.91
CA LEU A 271 21.77 -4.50 5.15
C LEU A 271 23.17 -3.91 5.36
N PHE A 272 24.13 -4.78 5.68
CA PHE A 272 25.56 -4.46 5.77
C PHE A 272 26.38 -5.39 4.86
N ARG A 273 27.55 -4.91 4.46
CA ARG A 273 28.56 -5.70 3.75
C ARG A 273 29.84 -5.77 4.58
N VAL A 274 30.32 -6.99 4.81
CA VAL A 274 31.56 -7.29 5.53
C VAL A 274 32.59 -7.82 4.53
N PRO A 275 33.82 -7.30 4.49
CA PRO A 275 34.91 -7.91 3.74
C PRO A 275 35.17 -9.35 4.22
N PHE A 276 35.11 -10.31 3.30
CA PHE A 276 35.40 -11.71 3.59
C PHE A 276 35.95 -12.37 2.34
N ALA A 277 37.27 -12.39 2.20
CA ALA A 277 37.95 -13.03 1.06
C ALA A 277 38.05 -14.54 1.30
N ALA A 278 37.05 -15.30 0.84
CA ALA A 278 36.86 -16.72 1.13
C ALA A 278 38.07 -17.60 0.75
N GLU A 279 38.85 -17.18 -0.24
CA GLU A 279 40.07 -17.86 -0.65
C GLU A 279 41.13 -17.89 0.47
N ARG A 280 41.13 -16.92 1.38
CA ARG A 280 42.13 -16.76 2.44
C ARG A 280 41.81 -17.61 3.67
N GLU A 281 42.87 -18.10 4.32
CA GLU A 281 42.76 -18.86 5.58
C GLU A 281 42.46 -17.96 6.80
N ASP A 282 42.94 -16.71 6.78
CA ASP A 282 42.75 -15.71 7.83
C ASP A 282 41.48 -14.86 7.66
N ALA A 283 40.61 -15.22 6.70
CA ALA A 283 39.41 -14.45 6.35
C ALA A 283 38.48 -14.14 7.55
N PRO A 284 38.17 -15.08 8.48
CA PRO A 284 37.33 -14.77 9.63
C PRO A 284 37.94 -13.71 10.56
N GLY A 285 39.26 -13.77 10.77
CA GLY A 285 39.97 -12.80 11.61
C GLY A 285 39.98 -11.39 11.00
N LEU A 286 40.18 -11.30 9.67
CA LEU A 286 40.09 -10.03 8.95
C LEU A 286 38.68 -9.46 8.94
N ALA A 287 37.67 -10.31 8.78
CA ALA A 287 36.26 -9.91 8.83
C ALA A 287 35.90 -9.35 10.21
N ALA A 288 36.30 -10.03 11.29
CA ALA A 288 36.09 -9.57 12.67
C ALA A 288 36.79 -8.24 12.98
N ALA A 289 37.98 -8.02 12.40
CA ALA A 289 38.74 -6.78 12.57
C ALA A 289 38.27 -5.63 11.63
N SER A 290 37.40 -5.91 10.67
CA SER A 290 36.93 -4.94 9.68
C SER A 290 35.83 -4.04 10.25
N SER A 291 35.58 -2.91 9.59
CA SER A 291 34.39 -2.10 9.83
C SER A 291 33.36 -2.40 8.73
N PRO A 292 32.23 -3.04 9.05
CA PRO A 292 31.20 -3.34 8.06
C PRO A 292 30.61 -2.08 7.41
N ASP A 293 30.21 -2.22 6.14
CA ASP A 293 29.72 -1.15 5.28
C ASP A 293 28.19 -1.16 5.24
N GLN A 294 27.53 -0.16 5.83
CA GLN A 294 26.06 -0.07 5.84
C GLN A 294 25.51 0.26 4.44
N LEU A 295 24.70 -0.64 3.87
CA LEU A 295 24.18 -0.52 2.51
C LEU A 295 22.81 0.18 2.41
N THR A 296 21.98 0.06 3.45
CA THR A 296 20.62 0.65 3.47
C THR A 296 20.43 1.60 4.64
N SER A 297 19.66 2.66 4.43
CA SER A 297 19.20 3.56 5.50
C SER A 297 18.30 2.81 6.49
N VAL A 298 18.33 3.20 7.77
CA VAL A 298 17.48 2.65 8.85
C VAL A 298 15.98 2.93 8.64
N SER A 299 15.63 3.75 7.63
CA SER A 299 14.25 3.91 7.18
C SER A 299 13.71 2.68 6.44
N TRP A 300 14.58 1.74 6.07
CA TRP A 300 14.23 0.49 5.41
C TRP A 300 14.30 -0.65 6.42
N SER A 301 13.37 -1.60 6.27
CA SER A 301 13.45 -2.91 6.93
C SER A 301 13.69 -3.92 5.84
N CYS A 302 14.95 -4.30 5.60
CA CYS A 302 15.34 -5.21 4.53
C CYS A 302 15.99 -6.48 5.11
N GLU A 303 15.52 -7.61 4.60
CA GLU A 303 15.87 -8.96 5.02
C GLU A 303 16.03 -9.89 3.81
N TYR A 304 16.59 -11.08 4.07
CA TYR A 304 16.87 -12.11 3.08
C TYR A 304 17.67 -11.58 1.87
N PRO A 305 18.89 -11.06 2.11
CA PRO A 305 19.76 -10.63 1.01
C PRO A 305 20.03 -11.81 0.07
N ALA A 306 19.88 -11.57 -1.24
CA ALA A 306 20.11 -12.53 -2.31
C ALA A 306 20.98 -11.86 -3.40
N PRO A 307 22.31 -12.04 -3.37
CA PRO A 307 23.21 -11.39 -4.30
C PRO A 307 23.09 -11.97 -5.71
N ALA A 308 22.83 -11.10 -6.67
CA ALA A 308 22.90 -11.35 -8.11
C ALA A 308 24.23 -10.83 -8.69
N THR A 309 24.39 -10.93 -10.00
CA THR A 309 25.65 -10.55 -10.68
C THR A 309 26.01 -9.08 -10.52
N GLU A 310 25.04 -8.18 -10.67
CA GLU A 310 25.26 -6.71 -10.63
C GLU A 310 24.45 -5.99 -9.55
N SER A 311 23.66 -6.73 -8.78
CA SER A 311 22.73 -6.16 -7.81
C SER A 311 22.52 -7.09 -6.63
N LEU A 312 22.08 -6.51 -5.52
CA LEU A 312 21.64 -7.23 -4.35
C LEU A 312 20.11 -7.16 -4.31
N ILE A 313 19.47 -8.32 -4.21
CA ILE A 313 18.03 -8.44 -4.00
C ILE A 313 17.77 -8.59 -2.51
N ALA A 314 16.70 -8.01 -2.02
CA ALA A 314 16.27 -8.18 -0.63
C ALA A 314 14.74 -8.09 -0.54
N THR A 315 14.16 -8.76 0.44
CA THR A 315 12.78 -8.50 0.85
C THR A 315 12.80 -7.28 1.74
N CYS A 316 12.06 -6.23 1.42
CA CYS A 316 11.95 -5.08 2.30
C CYS A 316 10.50 -4.75 2.62
N SER A 317 10.24 -4.39 3.87
CA SER A 317 8.96 -3.84 4.32
C SER A 317 8.96 -2.31 4.17
N ARG A 318 7.92 -1.79 3.51
CA ARG A 318 7.66 -0.35 3.39
C ARG A 318 6.15 -0.10 3.34
N ASP A 319 5.66 0.85 4.12
CA ASP A 319 4.24 1.24 4.16
C ASP A 319 3.26 0.06 4.39
N GLN A 320 3.66 -0.90 5.24
CA GLN A 320 2.91 -2.12 5.59
C GLN A 320 2.77 -3.15 4.45
N SER A 321 3.59 -3.05 3.40
CA SER A 321 3.73 -4.09 2.37
C SER A 321 5.12 -4.71 2.44
N LEU A 322 5.21 -6.04 2.41
CA LEU A 322 6.47 -6.76 2.18
C LEU A 322 6.65 -6.95 0.68
N ASP A 323 7.78 -6.49 0.15
CA ASP A 323 8.07 -6.59 -1.27
C ASP A 323 9.53 -6.93 -1.56
N VAL A 324 9.79 -7.41 -2.77
CA VAL A 324 11.15 -7.67 -3.22
C VAL A 324 11.72 -6.42 -3.87
N TYR A 325 12.87 -5.96 -3.39
CA TYR A 325 13.61 -4.81 -3.88
C TYR A 325 14.97 -5.21 -4.43
N GLN A 326 15.45 -4.40 -5.37
CA GLN A 326 16.79 -4.45 -5.94
C GLN A 326 17.57 -3.20 -5.54
N LEU A 327 18.84 -3.38 -5.19
CA LEU A 327 19.78 -2.30 -4.94
C LEU A 327 21.14 -2.64 -5.58
N PRO A 328 21.99 -1.64 -5.90
CA PRO A 328 23.36 -1.90 -6.28
C PRO A 328 24.12 -2.67 -5.20
N LEU A 329 25.16 -3.42 -5.58
CA LEU A 329 25.99 -4.20 -4.65
C LEU A 329 26.72 -3.34 -3.59
N ASP A 330 26.95 -2.06 -3.89
CA ASP A 330 27.50 -1.07 -2.96
C ASP A 330 26.44 -0.23 -2.23
N GLY A 331 25.16 -0.59 -2.36
CA GLY A 331 24.07 -0.02 -1.59
C GLY A 331 23.59 1.35 -2.08
N GLN A 332 22.97 2.08 -1.15
CA GLN A 332 22.37 3.40 -1.38
C GLN A 332 23.42 4.49 -1.57
N VAL A 333 24.61 4.32 -0.97
CA VAL A 333 25.73 5.25 -1.07
C VAL A 333 26.78 4.66 -2.00
N PRO A 334 27.03 5.26 -3.18
CA PRO A 334 28.04 4.77 -4.11
C PRO A 334 29.41 4.66 -3.43
N SER A 335 30.05 3.51 -3.59
CA SER A 335 31.38 3.24 -3.03
C SER A 335 32.43 4.24 -3.51
N THR A 336 32.25 4.83 -4.70
CA THR A 336 33.10 5.84 -5.31
C THR A 336 33.05 7.22 -4.66
N TRP A 337 32.12 7.46 -3.73
CA TRP A 337 32.04 8.75 -3.04
C TRP A 337 33.18 8.92 -2.05
N ASP A 338 33.85 10.07 -2.15
CA ASP A 338 34.90 10.50 -1.24
C ASP A 338 34.34 11.39 -0.11
N VAL A 339 35.21 11.77 0.84
CA VAL A 339 34.83 12.61 1.98
C VAL A 339 34.24 13.97 1.57
N PRO A 340 34.81 14.70 0.58
CA PRO A 340 34.18 15.91 0.04
C PRO A 340 32.76 15.70 -0.47
N ARG A 341 32.53 14.65 -1.28
CA ARG A 341 31.20 14.32 -1.81
C ARG A 341 30.20 13.99 -0.72
N LEU A 342 30.59 13.15 0.25
CA LEU A 342 29.76 12.82 1.42
C LEU A 342 29.43 14.05 2.26
N SER A 343 30.39 14.97 2.42
CA SER A 343 30.18 16.21 3.17
C SER A 343 29.18 17.14 2.49
N ALA A 344 29.18 17.21 1.15
CA ALA A 344 28.17 17.96 0.39
C ALA A 344 26.78 17.34 0.54
N GLU A 345 26.66 16.01 0.47
CA GLU A 345 25.36 15.33 0.64
C GLU A 345 24.81 15.45 2.07
N LEU A 346 25.69 15.41 3.08
CA LEU A 346 25.32 15.68 4.48
C LEU A 346 24.72 17.09 4.70
N LYS A 347 25.06 18.08 3.86
CA LYS A 347 24.47 19.42 3.91
C LYS A 347 23.10 19.53 3.24
N MET A 348 22.75 18.56 2.40
CA MET A 348 21.48 18.55 1.64
C MET A 348 20.43 17.65 2.27
N VAL A 349 20.85 16.62 2.98
CA VAL A 349 19.95 15.60 3.52
C VAL A 349 19.10 16.15 4.66
N GLY A 350 17.78 16.13 4.48
CA GLY A 350 16.82 16.54 5.51
C GLY A 350 16.40 15.41 6.44
N ARG A 351 16.47 14.15 5.99
CA ARG A 351 16.01 13.00 6.77
C ARG A 351 17.10 12.47 7.69
N ARG A 352 16.75 12.26 8.96
CA ARG A 352 17.67 11.78 9.97
C ARG A 352 18.21 10.37 9.70
N ALA A 353 17.38 9.47 9.20
CA ALA A 353 17.80 8.11 8.83
C ALA A 353 18.89 8.13 7.74
N ASP A 354 18.76 9.03 6.78
CA ASP A 354 19.72 9.21 5.69
C ASP A 354 21.00 9.93 6.18
N GLN A 355 20.88 10.82 7.18
CA GLN A 355 22.04 11.39 7.89
C GLN A 355 22.87 10.31 8.60
N LEU A 356 22.23 9.40 9.33
CA LEU A 356 22.91 8.28 10.02
C LEU A 356 23.72 7.46 9.02
N LEU A 357 23.12 7.06 7.89
CA LEU A 357 23.80 6.34 6.82
C LEU A 357 25.02 7.12 6.29
N LEU A 358 24.85 8.39 5.95
CA LEU A 358 25.94 9.21 5.39
C LEU A 358 27.07 9.48 6.39
N TYR A 359 26.75 9.70 7.67
CA TYR A 359 27.76 9.86 8.73
C TYR A 359 28.53 8.56 8.97
N HIS A 360 27.86 7.41 8.94
CA HIS A 360 28.51 6.10 9.01
C HIS A 360 29.48 5.90 7.83
N GLN A 361 29.03 6.16 6.60
CA GLN A 361 29.85 6.09 5.38
C GLN A 361 31.06 7.03 5.41
N ARG A 362 30.90 8.22 6.01
CA ARG A 362 31.99 9.16 6.24
C ARG A 362 32.97 8.67 7.31
N LEU A 363 32.48 8.08 8.40
CA LEU A 363 33.32 7.50 9.45
C LEU A 363 34.21 6.36 8.91
N LEU A 364 33.68 5.52 8.03
CA LEU A 364 34.44 4.45 7.37
C LEU A 364 35.62 4.97 6.54
N ARG A 365 35.48 6.15 5.93
CA ARG A 365 36.49 6.78 5.05
C ARG A 365 37.38 7.80 5.76
N GLU A 366 37.11 8.11 7.02
CA GLU A 366 37.88 9.10 7.78
C GLU A 366 39.06 8.44 8.49
N VAL A 367 40.27 8.98 8.26
CA VAL A 367 41.51 8.44 8.83
C VAL A 367 42.04 9.29 10.00
N ARG A 368 41.58 10.54 10.13
CA ARG A 368 42.10 11.48 11.15
C ARG A 368 41.50 11.16 12.53
N PRO A 369 42.31 10.86 13.57
CA PRO A 369 41.83 10.42 14.89
C PRO A 369 40.79 11.36 15.52
N LYS A 370 41.10 12.66 15.58
CA LYS A 370 40.18 13.70 16.09
C LYS A 370 38.82 13.66 15.40
N LEU A 371 38.79 13.63 14.07
CA LEU A 371 37.53 13.65 13.31
C LEU A 371 36.75 12.35 13.44
N ARG A 372 37.43 11.19 13.52
CA ARG A 372 36.76 9.91 13.78
C ARG A 372 36.01 9.95 15.12
N ARG A 373 36.65 10.43 16.19
CA ARG A 373 36.00 10.57 17.51
C ARG A 373 34.81 11.52 17.46
N LEU A 374 34.92 12.64 16.74
CA LEU A 374 33.81 13.59 16.59
C LEU A 374 32.66 13.05 15.74
N LEU A 375 32.94 12.24 14.71
CA LEU A 375 31.93 11.54 13.93
C LEU A 375 31.21 10.47 14.76
N MET A 376 31.94 9.71 15.60
CA MET A 376 31.34 8.76 16.55
C MET A 376 30.46 9.48 17.57
N MET A 377 30.92 10.60 18.13
CA MET A 377 30.09 11.44 19.02
C MET A 377 28.81 11.92 18.31
N ARG A 378 28.92 12.37 17.06
CA ARG A 378 27.75 12.81 16.28
C ARG A 378 26.77 11.66 16.00
N LEU A 379 27.25 10.48 15.61
CA LEU A 379 26.40 9.29 15.43
C LEU A 379 25.72 8.90 16.73
N SER A 380 26.45 8.93 17.85
CA SER A 380 25.92 8.65 19.18
C SER A 380 24.78 9.61 19.55
N GLN A 381 24.97 10.91 19.36
CA GLN A 381 23.93 11.92 19.62
C GLN A 381 22.71 11.77 18.69
N LEU A 382 22.93 11.48 17.41
CA LEU A 382 21.82 11.26 16.47
C LEU A 382 20.98 10.04 16.87
N HIS A 383 21.61 8.94 17.31
CA HIS A 383 20.91 7.78 17.86
C HIS A 383 20.23 8.08 19.19
N LEU A 384 20.89 8.81 20.09
CA LEU A 384 20.30 9.22 21.37
C LEU A 384 19.04 10.06 21.16
N ALA A 385 19.02 10.94 20.15
CA ALA A 385 17.84 11.69 19.77
C ALA A 385 16.72 10.82 19.15
N ALA A 386 16.96 9.54 18.78
CA ALA A 386 15.88 8.57 18.48
C ALA A 386 15.35 7.86 19.69
N GLU A 387 16.04 7.94 20.82
CA GLU A 387 15.93 6.94 21.88
C GLU A 387 16.53 5.56 21.46
N ASP A 388 17.45 5.51 20.47
CA ASP A 388 18.23 4.32 20.12
C ASP A 388 19.41 4.13 21.09
N PHE A 389 19.13 3.84 22.35
CA PHE A 389 20.13 3.91 23.43
C PHE A 389 21.35 2.99 23.23
N ASP A 390 21.16 1.76 22.73
CA ASP A 390 22.27 0.81 22.56
C ASP A 390 23.20 1.18 21.40
N ALA A 391 22.65 1.66 20.28
CA ALA A 391 23.44 2.19 19.18
C ALA A 391 24.18 3.48 19.60
N ALA A 392 23.51 4.35 20.37
CA ALA A 392 24.14 5.55 20.93
C ALA A 392 25.33 5.18 21.83
N GLU A 393 25.15 4.22 22.72
CA GLU A 393 26.18 3.79 23.66
C GLU A 393 27.35 3.11 22.94
N PHE A 394 27.08 2.29 21.92
CA PHE A 394 28.11 1.66 21.10
C PHE A 394 29.10 2.68 20.54
N TYR A 395 28.62 3.73 19.88
CA TYR A 395 29.50 4.76 19.34
C TYR A 395 30.21 5.55 20.43
N ALA A 396 29.52 5.85 21.55
CA ALA A 396 30.13 6.55 22.69
C ALA A 396 31.29 5.74 23.28
N ARG A 397 31.11 4.43 23.54
CA ARG A 397 32.17 3.54 24.04
C ARG A 397 33.35 3.47 23.06
N ARG A 398 33.05 3.32 21.77
CA ARG A 398 34.05 3.14 20.71
C ARG A 398 34.96 4.35 20.51
N MET A 399 34.57 5.53 20.99
CA MET A 399 35.47 6.69 21.04
C MET A 399 36.79 6.35 21.75
N HIS A 400 36.80 5.52 22.80
CA HIS A 400 38.02 5.10 23.51
C HIS A 400 39.01 4.30 22.65
N SER A 401 38.57 3.71 21.54
CA SER A 401 39.46 2.96 20.64
C SER A 401 40.38 3.86 19.80
N VAL A 402 40.19 5.17 19.85
CA VAL A 402 40.95 6.16 19.09
C VAL A 402 41.46 7.22 20.06
N ASP A 403 42.76 7.39 20.20
CA ASP A 403 43.33 8.41 21.10
C ASP A 403 43.47 9.77 20.40
N ASP A 404 43.06 10.83 21.08
CA ASP A 404 43.27 12.23 20.66
C ASP A 404 43.16 13.18 21.87
N PRO A 405 44.22 13.93 22.23
CA PRO A 405 44.20 14.84 23.39
C PRO A 405 43.15 15.95 23.32
N ALA A 406 42.83 16.44 22.11
CA ALA A 406 41.88 17.54 21.94
C ALA A 406 40.42 17.15 22.19
N THR A 407 40.14 15.85 22.28
CA THR A 407 38.80 15.28 22.51
C THR A 407 38.79 14.27 23.67
N ALA A 408 39.85 14.27 24.49
CA ALA A 408 39.98 13.41 25.66
C ALA A 408 38.88 13.73 26.69
N GLY A 409 38.29 12.68 27.28
CA GLY A 409 37.23 12.82 28.30
C GLY A 409 35.82 13.15 27.78
N LEU A 410 35.57 13.11 26.46
CA LEU A 410 34.21 13.35 25.92
C LEU A 410 33.27 12.12 26.00
N SER A 411 33.81 10.91 26.07
CA SER A 411 33.01 9.67 26.04
C SER A 411 32.23 9.46 27.34
N GLU A 412 32.85 9.71 28.49
CA GLU A 412 32.24 9.48 29.81
C GLU A 412 30.96 10.29 30.06
N PRO A 413 30.96 11.64 29.92
CA PRO A 413 29.72 12.41 30.03
C PRO A 413 28.66 12.00 29.02
N LEU A 414 29.05 11.57 27.81
CA LEU A 414 28.09 11.10 26.80
C LEU A 414 27.40 9.81 27.24
N ARG A 415 28.16 8.86 27.82
CA ARG A 415 27.62 7.61 28.35
C ARG A 415 26.68 7.85 29.53
N LEU A 416 27.08 8.71 30.47
CA LEU A 416 26.22 9.08 31.60
C LEU A 416 24.92 9.73 31.15
N LEU A 417 24.97 10.58 30.11
CA LEU A 417 23.78 11.16 29.50
C LEU A 417 22.87 10.09 28.86
N ILE A 418 23.45 9.12 28.15
CA ILE A 418 22.71 7.99 27.54
C ILE A 418 22.04 7.15 28.64
N ASP A 419 22.76 6.80 29.69
CA ASP A 419 22.25 5.99 30.80
C ASP A 419 21.15 6.71 31.57
N HIS A 420 21.29 8.03 31.76
CA HIS A 420 20.27 8.88 32.36
C HIS A 420 18.99 8.89 31.52
N ARG A 421 19.07 9.24 30.22
CA ARG A 421 17.88 9.28 29.36
C ARG A 421 17.23 7.91 29.17
N ARG A 422 18.02 6.83 29.16
CA ARG A 422 17.51 5.45 29.17
C ARG A 422 16.70 5.19 30.45
N ALA A 423 17.24 5.55 31.62
CA ALA A 423 16.54 5.38 32.90
C ALA A 423 15.24 6.19 32.97
N MET A 424 15.26 7.44 32.49
CA MET A 424 14.06 8.29 32.41
C MET A 424 12.99 7.64 31.53
N LYS A 425 13.38 7.11 30.36
CA LYS A 425 12.44 6.42 29.45
C LYS A 425 11.83 5.17 30.06
N GLU A 426 12.61 4.38 30.78
CA GLU A 426 12.11 3.19 31.47
C GLU A 426 11.16 3.55 32.63
N SER A 427 11.40 4.68 33.30
CA SER A 427 10.48 5.23 34.31
C SER A 427 9.15 5.68 33.69
N GLU A 428 9.17 6.36 32.53
CA GLU A 428 7.95 6.71 31.76
C GLU A 428 7.12 5.47 31.39
N ARG A 429 7.80 4.33 31.14
CA ARG A 429 7.18 3.04 30.84
C ARG A 429 6.69 2.27 32.09
N GLY A 430 6.81 2.85 33.28
CA GLY A 430 6.37 2.26 34.55
C GLY A 430 7.26 1.14 35.07
N ARG A 431 8.48 0.97 34.54
CA ARG A 431 9.48 0.04 35.10
C ARG A 431 10.20 0.75 36.25
N MET A 432 10.15 0.18 37.47
CA MET A 432 10.82 0.78 38.63
C MET A 432 12.35 0.72 38.45
N VAL A 433 12.95 1.89 38.25
CA VAL A 433 14.38 2.14 38.46
C VAL A 433 14.53 2.70 39.89
N ASP A 434 15.72 2.61 40.51
CA ASP A 434 16.03 3.16 41.86
C ASP A 434 15.42 4.56 42.10
N GLU A 435 15.29 5.01 43.38
CA GLU A 435 14.81 6.37 43.71
C GLU A 435 15.49 7.43 42.80
N PRO A 436 14.75 8.07 41.86
CA PRO A 436 15.34 8.79 40.73
C PRO A 436 16.36 9.85 41.16
N LEU A 437 16.08 10.53 42.27
CA LEU A 437 16.88 11.64 42.80
C LEU A 437 18.28 11.22 43.26
N ASP A 438 18.43 10.04 43.86
CA ASP A 438 19.72 9.56 44.37
C ASP A 438 20.62 9.05 43.25
N ALA A 439 20.03 8.47 42.20
CA ALA A 439 20.75 8.07 41.00
C ALA A 439 21.30 9.28 40.26
N GLU A 440 20.51 10.34 40.06
CA GLU A 440 20.99 11.56 39.37
C GLU A 440 22.07 12.29 40.15
N ARG A 441 21.96 12.36 41.49
CA ARG A 441 23.03 12.92 42.33
C ARG A 441 24.34 12.15 42.20
N LYS A 442 24.29 10.81 42.12
CA LYS A 442 25.48 9.96 41.91
C LYS A 442 26.09 10.18 40.52
N ARG A 443 25.27 10.20 39.46
CA ARG A 443 25.74 10.47 38.09
C ARG A 443 26.39 11.85 37.97
N MET A 444 25.77 12.86 38.58
CA MET A 444 26.32 14.21 38.61
C MET A 444 27.64 14.27 39.39
N ALA A 445 27.74 13.59 40.54
CA ALA A 445 28.98 13.53 41.33
C ALA A 445 30.14 12.81 40.61
N ALA A 446 29.86 11.97 39.60
CA ALA A 446 30.87 11.34 38.76
C ALA A 446 31.51 12.30 37.74
N LEU A 447 30.91 13.47 37.52
CA LEU A 447 31.39 14.51 36.60
C LEU A 447 32.05 15.66 37.37
N ASP A 448 33.34 15.88 37.12
CA ASP A 448 34.11 17.01 37.63
C ASP A 448 34.63 17.87 36.46
N PRO A 449 33.89 18.92 36.07
CA PRO A 449 34.29 19.82 34.98
C PRO A 449 35.63 20.51 35.24
N ALA A 450 36.03 20.73 36.50
CA ALA A 450 37.29 21.40 36.84
C ALA A 450 38.51 20.47 36.64
N ALA A 451 38.33 19.16 36.78
CA ALA A 451 39.35 18.14 36.53
C ALA A 451 39.25 17.51 35.13
N ALA A 452 38.43 18.08 34.23
CA ALA A 452 38.19 17.50 32.92
C ALA A 452 39.48 17.39 32.07
N PRO A 453 39.72 16.25 31.36
CA PRO A 453 40.96 16.03 30.60
C PRO A 453 41.17 16.97 29.41
N SER A 454 40.13 17.67 28.96
CA SER A 454 40.21 18.64 27.87
C SER A 454 39.16 19.75 28.04
N PRO A 455 39.38 20.97 27.52
CA PRO A 455 38.37 22.03 27.58
C PRO A 455 37.02 21.65 26.95
N PRO A 456 36.95 20.94 25.81
CA PRO A 456 35.70 20.40 25.29
C PRO A 456 34.97 19.46 26.25
N SER A 457 35.71 18.61 26.98
CA SER A 457 35.13 17.74 28.00
C SER A 457 34.55 18.55 29.15
N ALA A 458 35.24 19.58 29.64
CA ALA A 458 34.71 20.46 30.70
C ALA A 458 33.37 21.07 30.31
N VAL A 459 33.29 21.65 29.10
CA VAL A 459 32.04 22.23 28.55
C VAL A 459 30.94 21.18 28.50
N PHE A 460 31.23 20.00 27.96
CA PHE A 460 30.22 18.96 27.80
C PHE A 460 29.76 18.36 29.14
N GLN A 461 30.66 18.25 30.12
CA GLN A 461 30.29 17.84 31.48
C GLN A 461 29.34 18.84 32.13
N HIS A 462 29.57 20.15 31.99
CA HIS A 462 28.61 21.18 32.44
C HIS A 462 27.25 21.05 31.76
N VAL A 463 27.20 20.78 30.46
CA VAL A 463 25.95 20.54 29.72
C VAL A 463 25.19 19.34 30.28
N VAL A 464 25.87 18.21 30.53
CA VAL A 464 25.25 17.01 31.10
C VAL A 464 24.81 17.24 32.54
N ARG A 465 25.65 17.87 33.38
CA ARG A 465 25.28 18.24 34.76
C ARG A 465 24.07 19.17 34.82
N SER A 466 23.92 20.08 33.85
CA SER A 466 22.73 20.94 33.73
C SER A 466 21.44 20.14 33.51
N GLU A 467 21.48 19.11 32.65
CA GLU A 467 20.32 18.22 32.42
C GLU A 467 20.00 17.39 33.68
N LEU A 468 21.01 16.76 34.28
CA LEU A 468 20.84 15.97 35.51
C LEU A 468 20.29 16.79 36.67
N ALA A 469 20.70 18.07 36.79
CA ALA A 469 20.22 18.97 37.83
C ALA A 469 18.75 19.38 37.62
N GLU A 470 18.32 19.63 36.36
CA GLU A 470 16.91 19.91 36.05
C GLU A 470 16.04 18.72 36.44
N ASP A 471 16.42 17.51 36.04
CA ASP A 471 15.64 16.30 36.29
C ASP A 471 15.66 15.89 37.77
N ALA A 472 16.70 16.30 38.52
CA ALA A 472 16.72 16.23 39.97
C ALA A 472 15.88 17.31 40.67
N GLY A 473 15.25 18.22 39.91
CA GLY A 473 14.41 19.31 40.40
C GLY A 473 15.15 20.59 40.82
N ASP A 474 16.47 20.69 40.59
CA ASP A 474 17.29 21.86 40.92
C ASP A 474 17.56 22.72 39.68
N PHE A 475 16.54 23.50 39.29
CA PHE A 475 16.63 24.45 38.18
C PHE A 475 17.68 25.56 38.40
N THR A 476 18.04 25.86 39.65
CA THR A 476 19.04 26.89 39.95
C THR A 476 20.43 26.37 39.61
N LEU A 477 20.76 25.16 40.08
CA LEU A 477 21.99 24.48 39.71
C LEU A 477 22.05 24.20 38.21
N ALA A 478 20.94 23.77 37.60
CA ALA A 478 20.87 23.53 36.15
C ALA A 478 21.30 24.76 35.33
N ARG A 479 20.83 25.95 35.74
CA ARG A 479 21.22 27.23 35.12
C ARG A 479 22.68 27.56 35.38
N GLN A 480 23.15 27.43 36.63
CA GLN A 480 24.54 27.72 36.99
C GLN A 480 25.55 26.86 36.22
N GLU A 481 25.27 25.57 36.08
CA GLU A 481 26.10 24.64 35.31
C GLU A 481 26.16 25.03 33.83
N LEU A 482 25.02 25.36 33.21
CA LEU A 482 24.99 25.77 31.81
C LEU A 482 25.71 27.10 31.58
N GLU A 483 25.55 28.08 32.49
CA GLU A 483 26.23 29.38 32.40
C GLU A 483 27.74 29.26 32.66
N ALA A 484 28.18 28.27 33.44
CA ALA A 484 29.59 27.98 33.71
C ALA A 484 30.33 27.35 32.50
N ALA A 485 29.60 26.81 31.52
CA ALA A 485 30.18 26.19 30.34
C ALA A 485 30.91 27.21 29.45
N GLN A 486 32.24 27.26 29.56
CA GLN A 486 33.09 28.19 28.82
C GLN A 486 33.28 27.76 27.36
N LEU A 487 32.45 28.29 26.46
CA LEU A 487 32.54 28.03 25.02
C LEU A 487 33.79 28.72 24.45
N THR A 488 34.69 27.95 23.83
CA THR A 488 35.91 28.48 23.22
C THR A 488 35.92 28.26 21.71
N ASP A 489 36.89 28.88 21.03
CA ASP A 489 37.19 28.61 19.62
C ASP A 489 37.88 27.23 19.41
N THR A 490 37.86 26.33 20.41
CA THR A 490 38.37 24.95 20.30
C THR A 490 37.32 23.90 20.63
N THR A 491 36.14 24.30 21.09
CA THR A 491 35.03 23.40 21.42
C THR A 491 34.44 22.78 20.14
N PRO A 492 34.37 21.45 20.00
CA PRO A 492 33.82 20.80 18.81
C PRO A 492 32.34 21.08 18.59
N ARG A 493 31.92 21.14 17.33
CA ARG A 493 30.52 21.31 16.90
C ARG A 493 29.52 20.47 17.69
N ALA A 494 29.78 19.17 17.84
CA ALA A 494 28.88 18.24 18.53
C ALA A 494 28.60 18.63 20.01
N VAL A 495 29.60 19.20 20.69
CA VAL A 495 29.46 19.70 22.08
C VAL A 495 28.65 21.00 22.08
N LEU A 496 28.92 21.89 21.12
CA LEU A 496 28.22 23.17 21.01
C LEU A 496 26.74 23.00 20.63
N GLU A 497 26.41 22.03 19.77
CA GLU A 497 25.03 21.65 19.46
C GLU A 497 24.31 21.12 20.71
N ALA A 498 24.94 20.22 21.48
CA ALA A 498 24.38 19.74 22.76
C ALA A 498 24.18 20.87 23.78
N TYR A 499 25.13 21.82 23.86
CA TYR A 499 24.97 23.02 24.68
C TYR A 499 23.75 23.83 24.26
N TYR A 500 23.56 24.06 22.96
CA TYR A 500 22.43 24.84 22.47
C TYR A 500 21.09 24.12 22.67
N GLU A 501 21.02 22.81 22.43
CA GLU A 501 19.83 22.00 22.71
C GLU A 501 19.45 22.09 24.18
N ARG A 502 20.43 21.99 25.08
CA ARG A 502 20.24 22.16 26.53
C ARG A 502 19.77 23.58 26.88
N ALA A 503 20.35 24.61 26.26
CA ALA A 503 19.95 26.00 26.45
C ALA A 503 18.52 26.27 25.95
N ASP A 504 18.14 25.73 24.79
CA ASP A 504 16.80 25.87 24.21
C ASP A 504 15.75 25.22 25.11
N THR A 505 16.02 24.01 25.64
CA THR A 505 15.13 23.33 26.58
C THR A 505 15.04 24.08 27.91
N LEU A 506 16.17 24.31 28.59
CA LEU A 506 16.21 24.92 29.92
C LEU A 506 15.57 26.31 29.93
N TYR A 507 16.01 27.20 29.03
CA TYR A 507 15.55 28.58 29.05
C TYR A 507 14.10 28.72 28.58
N ARG A 508 13.56 27.77 27.80
CA ARG A 508 12.11 27.72 27.54
C ARG A 508 11.34 27.27 28.78
N THR A 509 11.82 26.27 29.51
CA THR A 509 11.21 25.85 30.79
C THR A 509 11.19 27.00 31.80
N LEU A 510 12.24 27.82 31.81
CA LEU A 510 12.35 29.02 32.67
C LEU A 510 11.68 30.28 32.10
N ASP A 511 11.13 30.25 30.87
CA ASP A 511 10.68 31.42 30.08
C ASP A 511 11.71 32.58 30.00
N ASP A 512 13.01 32.26 30.03
CA ASP A 512 14.12 33.22 29.94
C ASP A 512 14.57 33.40 28.47
N ARG A 513 13.80 34.20 27.73
CA ARG A 513 14.05 34.43 26.31
C ARG A 513 15.35 35.17 26.04
N GLU A 514 15.76 36.07 26.93
CA GLU A 514 16.98 36.85 26.76
C GLU A 514 18.22 35.96 26.83
N ALA A 515 18.24 35.02 27.78
CA ALA A 515 19.31 34.03 27.89
C ALA A 515 19.38 33.12 26.66
N LEU A 516 18.24 32.68 26.12
CA LEU A 516 18.20 31.86 24.90
C LEU A 516 18.74 32.60 23.67
N VAL A 517 18.35 33.87 23.49
CA VAL A 517 18.86 34.70 22.41
C VAL A 517 20.36 34.90 22.54
N GLU A 518 20.85 35.19 23.73
CA GLU A 518 22.27 35.38 24.00
C GLU A 518 23.08 34.10 23.74
N ALA A 519 22.56 32.94 24.12
CA ALA A 519 23.19 31.65 23.84
C ALA A 519 23.36 31.43 22.32
N GLY A 520 22.29 31.63 21.54
CA GLY A 520 22.37 31.50 20.08
C GLY A 520 23.26 32.58 19.43
N ARG A 521 23.23 33.82 19.95
CA ARG A 521 24.09 34.92 19.47
C ARG A 521 25.57 34.59 19.67
N ARG A 522 25.96 34.11 20.85
CA ARG A 522 27.35 33.70 21.15
C ARG A 522 27.83 32.62 20.19
N LEU A 523 27.02 31.59 19.95
CA LEU A 523 27.36 30.52 19.01
C LEU A 523 27.46 31.03 17.57
N SER A 524 26.57 31.93 17.15
CA SER A 524 26.60 32.51 15.80
C SER A 524 27.84 33.35 15.48
N MET A 525 28.55 33.79 16.52
CA MET A 525 29.77 34.59 16.40
C MET A 525 31.05 33.77 16.68
N ASN A 526 30.91 32.49 17.03
CA ASN A 526 32.03 31.62 17.35
C ASN A 526 32.72 31.15 16.06
N LYS A 527 34.04 31.39 15.96
CA LYS A 527 34.81 31.17 14.72
C LYS A 527 35.10 29.70 14.43
N VAL A 528 34.84 28.79 15.37
CA VAL A 528 34.94 27.33 15.13
C VAL A 528 33.94 26.85 14.10
N PHE A 529 32.76 27.45 14.14
CA PHE A 529 31.69 27.05 13.26
C PHE A 529 32.01 27.49 11.83
N PRO A 530 31.87 26.58 10.85
CA PRO A 530 31.68 26.99 9.47
C PRO A 530 30.55 28.03 9.38
N GLU A 531 30.60 28.89 8.37
CA GLU A 531 29.57 29.92 8.16
C GLU A 531 28.14 29.34 8.17
N ASP A 532 27.95 28.12 7.66
CA ASP A 532 26.70 27.36 7.70
C ASP A 532 26.15 27.24 9.14
N ASP A 533 26.98 26.80 10.09
CA ASP A 533 26.55 26.54 11.47
C ASP A 533 26.37 27.85 12.24
N GLN A 534 27.25 28.84 12.01
CA GLN A 534 27.08 30.19 12.55
C GLN A 534 25.72 30.77 12.17
N LEU A 535 25.32 30.55 10.92
CA LEU A 535 24.06 31.02 10.37
C LEU A 535 22.85 30.29 10.97
N ASP A 536 22.95 28.99 11.25
CA ASP A 536 21.86 28.25 11.90
C ASP A 536 21.61 28.73 13.34
N PHE A 537 22.67 28.95 14.13
CA PHE A 537 22.54 29.53 15.47
C PHE A 537 22.05 30.99 15.42
N ALA A 538 22.50 31.76 14.44
CA ALA A 538 22.00 33.12 14.22
C ALA A 538 20.49 33.12 13.99
N ARG A 539 20.00 32.26 13.10
CA ARG A 539 18.56 32.11 12.83
C ARG A 539 17.80 31.62 14.04
N ALA A 540 18.37 30.71 14.83
CA ALA A 540 17.74 30.22 16.04
C ALA A 540 17.59 31.34 17.10
N ALA A 541 18.63 32.15 17.30
CA ALA A 541 18.58 33.34 18.16
C ALA A 541 17.53 34.36 17.68
N VAL A 542 17.49 34.64 16.37
CA VAL A 542 16.50 35.58 15.81
C VAL A 542 15.07 35.04 15.95
N ARG A 543 14.86 33.74 15.73
CA ARG A 543 13.54 33.11 15.99
C ARG A 543 13.12 33.27 17.45
N ALA A 544 14.02 33.09 18.41
CA ALA A 544 13.72 33.30 19.82
C ALA A 544 13.37 34.76 20.16
N LEU A 545 13.94 35.74 19.44
CA LEU A 545 13.63 37.17 19.62
C LEU A 545 12.18 37.52 19.27
N TYR A 546 11.65 37.03 18.14
CA TYR A 546 10.33 37.44 17.63
C TYR A 546 9.19 36.45 17.91
N ARG A 547 9.48 35.20 18.29
CA ARG A 547 8.43 34.19 18.52
C ARG A 547 7.43 34.65 19.59
N GLY A 548 6.14 34.59 19.23
CA GLY A 548 5.04 34.96 20.13
C GLY A 548 4.85 36.47 20.35
N ARG A 549 5.58 37.33 19.61
CA ARG A 549 5.39 38.79 19.64
C ARG A 549 4.51 39.28 18.48
N PRO A 550 3.78 40.39 18.65
CA PRO A 550 3.22 41.14 17.53
C PRO A 550 4.29 41.56 16.51
N TYR A 551 3.90 41.72 15.24
CA TYR A 551 4.84 41.94 14.13
C TYR A 551 5.66 43.23 14.25
N ASP A 552 5.05 44.31 14.74
CA ASP A 552 5.66 45.61 14.97
C ASP A 552 6.65 45.57 16.14
N GLU A 553 6.27 44.94 17.24
CA GLU A 553 7.15 44.69 18.38
C GLU A 553 8.36 43.82 17.98
N ALA A 554 8.12 42.76 17.21
CA ALA A 554 9.15 41.90 16.65
C ALA A 554 10.15 42.69 15.79
N ASP A 555 9.67 43.54 14.87
CA ASP A 555 10.55 44.38 14.04
C ASP A 555 11.35 45.37 14.89
N ALA A 556 10.72 46.02 15.87
CA ALA A 556 11.39 46.98 16.76
C ALA A 556 12.49 46.31 17.61
N VAL A 557 12.26 45.09 18.10
CA VAL A 557 13.26 44.31 18.84
C VAL A 557 14.41 43.89 17.91
N MET A 558 14.11 43.36 16.72
CA MET A 558 15.15 42.97 15.76
C MET A 558 15.95 44.17 15.25
N ALA A 559 15.33 45.34 15.04
CA ALA A 559 16.00 46.57 14.65
C ALA A 559 16.97 47.07 15.73
N ARG A 560 16.57 47.00 17.01
CA ARG A 560 17.47 47.31 18.14
C ARG A 560 18.65 46.35 18.21
N ALA A 561 18.41 45.05 18.07
CA ALA A 561 19.47 44.04 18.05
C ALA A 561 20.43 44.26 16.87
N LEU A 562 19.90 44.58 15.69
CA LEU A 562 20.68 44.83 14.47
C LEU A 562 21.61 46.04 14.61
N ALA A 563 21.16 47.11 15.28
CA ALA A 563 22.00 48.28 15.55
C ALA A 563 23.26 47.97 16.39
N SER A 564 23.22 46.89 17.17
CA SER A 564 24.35 46.43 18.00
C SER A 564 25.11 45.24 17.39
N ALA A 565 24.62 44.65 16.31
CA ALA A 565 25.21 43.47 15.69
C ALA A 565 26.44 43.83 14.84
N PRO A 566 27.54 43.06 14.88
CA PRO A 566 28.69 43.31 14.02
C PRO A 566 28.32 43.21 12.53
N ALA A 567 28.63 44.26 11.77
CA ALA A 567 28.34 44.31 10.33
C ALA A 567 28.96 43.13 9.58
N GLY A 568 28.18 42.51 8.69
CA GLY A 568 28.61 41.35 7.89
C GLY A 568 28.58 40.00 8.61
N SER A 569 28.32 39.96 9.93
CA SER A 569 28.19 38.71 10.69
C SER A 569 26.95 37.89 10.30
N ALA A 570 26.98 36.58 10.55
CA ALA A 570 25.83 35.70 10.36
C ALA A 570 24.60 36.16 11.17
N TYR A 571 24.83 36.71 12.38
CA TYR A 571 23.79 37.29 13.23
C TYR A 571 23.15 38.53 12.63
N ALA A 572 23.95 39.47 12.11
CA ALA A 572 23.43 40.66 11.43
C ALA A 572 22.60 40.26 10.20
N PHE A 573 23.09 39.32 9.38
CA PHE A 573 22.34 38.80 8.25
C PHE A 573 21.02 38.13 8.66
N ALA A 574 21.01 37.29 9.70
CA ALA A 574 19.80 36.64 10.18
C ALA A 574 18.77 37.63 10.74
N LEU A 575 19.22 38.72 11.38
CA LEU A 575 18.34 39.80 11.85
C LEU A 575 17.71 40.56 10.67
N GLU A 576 18.49 40.92 9.65
CA GLU A 576 17.98 41.55 8.42
C GLU A 576 16.98 40.64 7.70
N LEU A 577 17.33 39.35 7.54
CA LEU A 577 16.43 38.34 6.98
C LEU A 577 15.15 38.22 7.81
N GLY A 578 15.27 38.13 9.14
CA GLY A 578 14.15 38.06 10.06
C GLY A 578 13.19 39.23 9.89
N ARG A 579 13.69 40.45 9.74
CA ARG A 579 12.87 41.64 9.46
C ARG A 579 12.16 41.57 8.11
N HIS A 580 12.86 41.16 7.06
CA HIS A 580 12.26 41.00 5.73
C HIS A 580 11.18 39.91 5.69
N VAL A 581 11.41 38.76 6.35
CA VAL A 581 10.44 37.67 6.47
C VAL A 581 9.27 38.08 7.37
N ASN A 582 9.55 38.83 8.46
CA ASN A 582 8.54 39.35 9.36
C ASN A 582 7.58 40.27 8.62
N ALA A 583 8.06 41.17 7.74
CA ALA A 583 7.24 42.09 6.93
C ALA A 583 6.26 41.40 5.95
N LEU A 584 6.37 40.08 5.75
CA LEU A 584 5.38 39.29 5.02
C LEU A 584 4.22 38.91 5.95
N HIS A 585 3.12 39.65 5.87
CA HIS A 585 1.92 39.43 6.69
C HIS A 585 0.71 38.90 5.91
N ASP A 586 0.62 39.19 4.61
CA ASP A 586 -0.58 38.96 3.81
C ASP A 586 -0.33 38.10 2.57
N GLU A 587 -1.41 37.56 1.98
CA GLU A 587 -1.39 36.86 0.68
C GLU A 587 -0.92 37.79 -0.47
N ARG A 588 -1.07 39.10 -0.32
CA ARG A 588 -0.67 40.12 -1.31
C ARG A 588 0.18 41.21 -0.65
N PRO A 589 1.44 40.92 -0.31
CA PRO A 589 2.30 41.90 0.34
C PRO A 589 2.52 43.11 -0.58
N PRO A 590 2.67 44.33 -0.02
CA PRO A 590 2.96 45.53 -0.80
C PRO A 590 4.17 45.34 -1.71
N ARG A 591 4.14 45.95 -2.90
CA ARG A 591 5.22 45.84 -3.89
C ARG A 591 6.60 46.15 -3.29
N ALA A 592 6.68 47.14 -2.41
CA ALA A 592 7.90 47.53 -1.71
C ALA A 592 8.51 46.39 -0.85
N VAL A 593 7.68 45.56 -0.21
CA VAL A 593 8.15 44.42 0.62
C VAL A 593 8.79 43.35 -0.26
N ARG A 594 8.16 43.04 -1.40
CA ARG A 594 8.73 42.10 -2.38
C ARG A 594 10.02 42.62 -3.00
N GLU A 595 10.04 43.89 -3.41
CA GLU A 595 11.24 44.52 -3.98
C GLU A 595 12.39 44.59 -2.97
N ALA A 596 12.09 44.84 -1.69
CA ALA A 596 13.09 44.80 -0.62
C ALA A 596 13.71 43.41 -0.43
N LEU A 597 12.90 42.33 -0.47
CA LEU A 597 13.39 40.95 -0.40
C LEU A 597 14.30 40.59 -1.59
N ILE A 598 13.92 40.98 -2.81
CA ILE A 598 14.72 40.73 -4.02
C ILE A 598 16.01 41.55 -3.99
N ALA A 599 15.93 42.82 -3.59
CA ALA A 599 17.11 43.66 -3.41
C ALA A 599 18.07 43.07 -2.36
N PHE A 600 17.53 42.58 -1.24
CA PHE A 600 18.31 41.91 -0.21
C PHE A 600 18.96 40.63 -0.73
N TYR A 601 18.26 39.86 -1.57
CA TYR A 601 18.82 38.69 -2.25
C TYR A 601 20.01 39.05 -3.16
N HIS A 602 19.89 40.06 -4.01
CA HIS A 602 20.97 40.48 -4.91
C HIS A 602 22.19 41.09 -4.18
N GLN A 603 22.01 41.57 -2.95
CA GLN A 603 23.13 42.00 -2.10
C GLN A 603 23.96 40.81 -1.60
N GLN A 604 23.39 39.60 -1.54
CA GLN A 604 24.09 38.42 -1.05
C GLN A 604 24.98 37.84 -2.16
N LYS A 605 26.30 37.87 -1.93
CA LYS A 605 27.29 37.23 -2.81
C LYS A 605 27.61 35.79 -2.41
N GLU A 606 27.30 35.41 -1.19
CA GLU A 606 27.55 34.07 -0.65
C GLU A 606 26.38 33.12 -0.99
N PRO A 607 26.64 31.97 -1.65
CA PRO A 607 25.63 30.98 -1.98
C PRO A 607 24.81 30.50 -0.76
N LEU A 608 25.47 30.34 0.39
CA LEU A 608 24.83 29.95 1.64
C LEU A 608 23.74 30.94 2.08
N ARG A 609 24.07 32.24 2.08
CA ARG A 609 23.13 33.30 2.50
C ARG A 609 21.97 33.42 1.52
N ARG A 610 22.24 33.35 0.21
CA ARG A 610 21.20 33.31 -0.83
C ARG A 610 20.23 32.15 -0.58
N ARG A 611 20.77 30.95 -0.34
CA ARG A 611 19.97 29.75 -0.05
C ARG A 611 19.06 29.94 1.14
N VAL A 612 19.62 30.35 2.29
CA VAL A 612 18.88 30.51 3.54
C VAL A 612 17.79 31.58 3.42
N LEU A 613 18.10 32.71 2.78
CA LEU A 613 17.13 33.76 2.50
C LEU A 613 15.95 33.22 1.71
N VAL A 614 16.23 32.55 0.60
CA VAL A 614 15.19 32.01 -0.28
C VAL A 614 14.36 30.96 0.45
N GLN A 615 14.99 30.08 1.24
CA GLN A 615 14.29 29.06 2.01
C GLN A 615 13.30 29.67 3.00
N ASP A 616 13.74 30.58 3.87
CA ASP A 616 12.89 31.17 4.92
C ASP A 616 11.78 32.03 4.32
N ALA A 617 12.10 32.82 3.29
CA ALA A 617 11.13 33.67 2.63
C ALA A 617 10.10 32.87 1.81
N VAL A 618 10.52 31.80 1.11
CA VAL A 618 9.59 30.93 0.37
C VAL A 618 8.72 30.12 1.32
N GLU A 619 9.25 29.60 2.43
CA GLU A 619 8.47 28.90 3.44
C GLU A 619 7.40 29.81 4.04
N ARG A 620 7.77 31.03 4.43
CA ARG A 620 6.84 32.05 4.91
C ARG A 620 5.79 32.42 3.85
N ALA A 621 6.21 32.71 2.63
CA ALA A 621 5.32 33.07 1.53
C ALA A 621 4.34 31.94 1.19
N ALA A 622 4.80 30.69 1.18
CA ALA A 622 3.95 29.53 0.96
C ALA A 622 2.90 29.36 2.06
N GLY A 623 3.27 29.56 3.33
CA GLY A 623 2.35 29.51 4.47
C GLY A 623 1.25 30.58 4.42
N LEU A 624 1.54 31.75 3.85
CA LEU A 624 0.57 32.85 3.68
C LEU A 624 -0.20 32.80 2.35
N GLY A 625 0.20 31.95 1.40
CA GLY A 625 -0.31 31.97 0.03
C GLY A 625 0.20 33.14 -0.81
N ALA A 626 1.31 33.79 -0.43
CA ALA A 626 1.88 34.95 -1.11
C ALA A 626 2.60 34.58 -2.42
N ASP A 627 1.82 34.14 -3.41
CA ASP A 627 2.27 33.56 -4.68
C ASP A 627 3.23 34.47 -5.47
N GLY A 628 3.05 35.79 -5.38
CA GLY A 628 3.89 36.76 -6.10
C GLY A 628 5.30 36.93 -5.51
N VAL A 629 5.49 36.64 -4.23
CA VAL A 629 6.82 36.63 -3.59
C VAL A 629 7.51 35.31 -3.86
N LEU A 630 6.76 34.21 -3.71
CA LEU A 630 7.22 32.86 -3.96
C LEU A 630 7.77 32.71 -5.39
N GLU A 631 7.04 33.18 -6.41
CA GLU A 631 7.51 33.15 -7.80
C GLU A 631 8.76 33.98 -8.02
N ALA A 632 8.76 35.22 -7.53
CA ALA A 632 9.88 36.11 -7.76
C ALA A 632 11.17 35.54 -7.17
N LEU A 633 11.13 35.05 -5.93
CA LEU A 633 12.29 34.46 -5.27
C LEU A 633 12.71 33.14 -5.90
N ALA A 634 11.78 32.23 -6.20
CA ALA A 634 12.11 30.95 -6.81
C ALA A 634 12.72 31.13 -8.22
N THR A 635 12.18 32.07 -9.00
CA THR A 635 12.67 32.37 -10.36
C THR A 635 14.06 32.98 -10.32
N VAL A 636 14.24 34.04 -9.51
CA VAL A 636 15.54 34.70 -9.35
C VAL A 636 16.59 33.73 -8.82
N TYR A 637 16.23 32.85 -7.88
CA TYR A 637 17.17 31.87 -7.34
C TYR A 637 17.61 30.84 -8.38
N VAL A 638 16.68 30.33 -9.19
CA VAL A 638 17.05 29.43 -10.29
C VAL A 638 17.93 30.15 -11.30
N ASP A 639 17.56 31.36 -11.73
CA ASP A 639 18.25 32.08 -12.80
C ASP A 639 19.68 32.49 -12.42
N ASP A 640 19.91 32.90 -11.17
CA ASP A 640 21.22 33.30 -10.68
C ASP A 640 22.12 32.12 -10.25
N ALA A 641 21.55 30.93 -10.04
CA ALA A 641 22.31 29.75 -9.66
C ALA A 641 23.05 29.16 -10.89
N PRO A 642 24.39 29.00 -10.85
CA PRO A 642 25.14 28.55 -12.02
C PRO A 642 24.82 27.10 -12.41
N PRO A 643 24.62 26.77 -13.71
CA PRO A 643 24.35 25.40 -14.16
C PRO A 643 25.37 24.37 -13.67
N GLY A 644 24.90 23.17 -13.32
CA GLY A 644 25.75 22.07 -12.84
C GLY A 644 26.23 22.18 -11.38
N THR A 645 25.95 23.29 -10.69
CA THR A 645 26.29 23.45 -9.27
C THR A 645 25.29 22.79 -8.32
N GLU A 646 25.69 22.61 -7.06
CA GLU A 646 24.79 22.16 -5.99
C GLU A 646 23.64 23.14 -5.75
N GLU A 647 23.95 24.45 -5.75
CA GLU A 647 22.98 25.54 -5.60
C GLU A 647 21.91 25.48 -6.70
N ARG A 648 22.30 25.23 -7.95
CA ARG A 648 21.35 25.10 -9.07
C ARG A 648 20.39 23.92 -8.87
N ARG A 649 20.90 22.75 -8.47
CA ARG A 649 20.04 21.59 -8.20
C ARG A 649 19.03 21.89 -7.08
N GLN A 650 19.44 22.63 -6.05
CA GLN A 650 18.55 23.07 -4.97
C GLN A 650 17.51 24.09 -5.45
N ALA A 651 17.93 25.06 -6.25
CA ALA A 651 17.04 26.07 -6.80
C ALA A 651 15.97 25.45 -7.71
N GLU A 652 16.33 24.53 -8.61
CA GLU A 652 15.38 23.83 -9.49
C GLU A 652 14.36 23.01 -8.69
N ARG A 653 14.79 22.37 -7.60
CA ARG A 653 13.89 21.64 -6.69
C ARG A 653 12.88 22.57 -6.03
N LEU A 654 13.36 23.65 -5.43
CA LEU A 654 12.50 24.62 -4.76
C LEU A 654 11.52 25.25 -5.74
N PHE A 655 12.00 25.64 -6.92
CA PHE A 655 11.17 26.18 -7.99
C PHE A 655 10.05 25.23 -8.37
N ARG A 656 10.36 23.97 -8.66
CA ARG A 656 9.34 22.97 -9.00
C ARG A 656 8.29 22.83 -7.91
N ARG A 657 8.71 22.64 -6.65
CA ARG A 657 7.80 22.46 -5.51
C ARG A 657 6.89 23.67 -5.32
N ALA A 658 7.48 24.86 -5.34
CA ALA A 658 6.77 26.11 -5.08
C ALA A 658 5.78 26.43 -6.21
N MET A 659 6.21 26.30 -7.45
CA MET A 659 5.42 26.62 -8.65
C MET A 659 4.32 25.60 -8.91
N MET A 660 4.57 24.30 -8.68
CA MET A 660 3.52 23.28 -8.75
C MET A 660 2.42 23.56 -7.72
N GLY A 661 2.79 23.83 -6.46
CA GLY A 661 1.81 24.18 -5.42
C GLY A 661 0.93 25.37 -5.82
N ARG A 662 1.50 26.39 -6.45
CA ARG A 662 0.76 27.53 -7.00
C ARG A 662 -0.16 27.15 -8.16
N ALA A 663 0.37 26.44 -9.16
CA ALA A 663 -0.38 26.03 -10.34
C ALA A 663 -1.67 25.30 -9.95
N TYR A 664 -1.56 24.39 -8.98
CA TYR A 664 -2.70 23.65 -8.45
C TYR A 664 -3.68 24.50 -7.63
N ARG A 665 -3.19 25.46 -6.82
CA ARG A 665 -4.08 26.44 -6.16
C ARG A 665 -4.89 27.26 -7.17
N ARG A 666 -4.25 27.73 -8.25
CA ARG A 666 -4.91 28.50 -9.31
C ARG A 666 -5.91 27.65 -10.08
N LEU A 667 -5.57 26.41 -10.36
CA LEU A 667 -6.49 25.46 -11.00
C LEU A 667 -7.72 25.21 -10.13
N GLY A 668 -7.55 24.99 -8.82
CA GLY A 668 -8.66 24.84 -7.86
C GLY A 668 -9.54 26.08 -7.76
N ARG A 669 -8.98 27.29 -7.95
CA ARG A 669 -9.71 28.56 -8.06
C ARG A 669 -10.28 28.84 -9.46
N GLN A 670 -10.29 27.84 -10.36
CA GLN A 670 -10.74 27.94 -11.76
C GLN A 670 -10.02 29.00 -12.62
N ARG A 671 -8.81 29.40 -12.26
CA ARG A 671 -7.96 30.32 -13.05
C ARG A 671 -7.15 29.52 -14.07
N LEU A 672 -7.84 28.98 -15.07
CA LEU A 672 -7.30 27.95 -15.98
C LEU A 672 -6.09 28.41 -16.79
N ASP A 673 -6.12 29.63 -17.35
CA ASP A 673 -5.01 30.14 -18.16
C ASP A 673 -3.75 30.40 -17.34
N GLU A 674 -3.91 30.92 -16.11
CA GLU A 674 -2.78 31.15 -15.21
C GLU A 674 -2.21 29.84 -14.68
N ALA A 675 -3.06 28.86 -14.36
CA ALA A 675 -2.61 27.53 -13.99
C ALA A 675 -1.84 26.87 -15.15
N ARG A 676 -2.34 26.98 -16.38
CA ARG A 676 -1.66 26.48 -17.58
C ARG A 676 -0.29 27.12 -17.76
N ALA A 677 -0.19 28.44 -17.64
CA ALA A 677 1.08 29.16 -17.74
C ALA A 677 2.10 28.69 -16.68
N ASP A 678 1.64 28.40 -15.46
CA ASP A 678 2.51 27.87 -14.40
C ASP A 678 2.99 26.45 -14.70
N PHE A 679 2.11 25.58 -15.20
CA PHE A 679 2.50 24.24 -15.61
C PHE A 679 3.48 24.28 -16.79
N ASP A 680 3.24 25.15 -17.77
CA ASP A 680 4.15 25.34 -18.90
C ASP A 680 5.54 25.75 -18.43
N LEU A 681 5.61 26.68 -17.50
CA LEU A 681 6.86 27.18 -16.94
C LEU A 681 7.63 26.08 -16.18
N VAL A 682 6.94 25.26 -15.38
CA VAL A 682 7.55 24.13 -14.67
C VAL A 682 8.03 23.06 -15.65
N THR A 683 7.21 22.69 -16.64
CA THR A 683 7.59 21.71 -17.68
C THR A 683 8.79 22.21 -18.48
N GLN A 684 8.77 23.48 -18.89
CA GLN A 684 9.86 24.08 -19.66
C GLN A 684 11.18 23.98 -18.89
N ARG A 685 11.21 24.39 -17.61
CA ARG A 685 12.46 24.45 -16.84
C ARG A 685 12.95 23.10 -16.34
N THR A 686 12.05 22.18 -16.00
CA THR A 686 12.41 20.94 -15.28
C THR A 686 12.19 19.65 -16.06
N GLY A 687 11.35 19.67 -17.09
CA GLY A 687 10.90 18.47 -17.80
C GLY A 687 9.90 17.61 -17.01
N SER A 688 9.25 18.16 -15.98
CA SER A 688 8.26 17.45 -15.16
C SER A 688 7.11 16.88 -16.01
N LEU A 689 6.92 15.56 -15.95
CA LEU A 689 5.85 14.86 -16.66
C LEU A 689 4.47 15.19 -16.08
N GLU A 690 4.34 15.27 -14.74
CA GLU A 690 3.10 15.66 -14.07
C GLU A 690 2.62 17.04 -14.56
N SER A 691 3.53 18.01 -14.57
CA SER A 691 3.25 19.36 -15.08
C SER A 691 2.88 19.34 -16.57
N ALA A 692 3.56 18.50 -17.37
CA ALA A 692 3.27 18.36 -18.79
C ALA A 692 1.86 17.78 -19.02
N VAL A 693 1.44 16.79 -18.23
CA VAL A 693 0.09 16.21 -18.31
C VAL A 693 -0.98 17.28 -18.08
N GLU A 694 -0.83 18.11 -17.03
CA GLU A 694 -1.81 19.17 -16.73
C GLU A 694 -1.82 20.26 -17.80
N SER A 695 -0.64 20.69 -18.23
CA SER A 695 -0.45 21.63 -19.34
C SER A 695 -1.15 21.16 -20.62
N MET A 696 -0.95 19.90 -21.01
CA MET A 696 -1.61 19.29 -22.17
C MET A 696 -3.13 19.18 -21.98
N SER A 697 -3.58 18.71 -20.82
CA SER A 697 -5.00 18.56 -20.47
C SER A 697 -5.74 19.89 -20.59
N LEU A 698 -5.17 20.99 -20.09
CA LEU A 698 -5.77 22.32 -20.17
C LEU A 698 -5.84 22.85 -21.61
N ARG A 699 -4.80 22.65 -22.43
CA ARG A 699 -4.83 23.01 -23.87
C ARG A 699 -5.90 22.26 -24.65
N LEU A 700 -5.99 20.95 -24.44
CA LEU A 700 -6.99 20.11 -25.12
C LEU A 700 -8.41 20.51 -24.72
N ARG A 701 -8.65 20.88 -23.46
CA ARG A 701 -9.96 21.41 -23.01
C ARG A 701 -10.30 22.77 -23.62
N ALA A 702 -9.29 23.60 -23.88
CA ALA A 702 -9.44 24.86 -24.60
C ALA A 702 -9.62 24.71 -26.12
N GLY A 703 -9.60 23.47 -26.64
CA GLY A 703 -9.80 23.19 -28.07
C GLY A 703 -8.54 23.31 -28.95
N VAL A 704 -7.35 23.40 -28.35
CA VAL A 704 -6.07 23.41 -29.09
C VAL A 704 -5.84 22.04 -29.76
N SER A 705 -5.37 22.03 -31.01
CA SER A 705 -5.16 20.78 -31.74
C SER A 705 -3.97 19.98 -31.19
N PRO A 706 -4.01 18.64 -31.21
CA PRO A 706 -2.91 17.80 -30.71
C PRO A 706 -1.55 18.12 -31.34
N GLU A 707 -1.52 18.48 -32.63
CA GLU A 707 -0.28 18.80 -33.35
C GLU A 707 0.37 20.09 -32.85
N VAL A 708 -0.44 21.03 -32.36
CA VAL A 708 0.05 22.26 -31.72
C VAL A 708 0.55 21.96 -30.31
N VAL A 709 -0.19 21.15 -29.55
CA VAL A 709 0.21 20.72 -28.20
C VAL A 709 1.57 20.00 -28.23
N GLU A 710 1.78 19.09 -29.19
CA GLU A 710 3.05 18.36 -29.35
C GLU A 710 4.24 19.29 -29.58
N LYS A 711 4.05 20.39 -30.30
CA LYS A 711 5.11 21.37 -30.60
C LYS A 711 5.37 22.35 -29.46
N GLU A 712 4.35 22.70 -28.69
CA GLU A 712 4.47 23.71 -27.63
C GLU A 712 4.98 23.15 -26.31
N VAL A 713 4.68 21.89 -26.00
CA VAL A 713 5.09 21.27 -24.72
C VAL A 713 6.53 20.75 -24.85
N THR A 714 7.47 21.62 -24.49
CA THR A 714 8.92 21.39 -24.61
C THR A 714 9.64 21.62 -23.28
N THR A 715 10.93 21.26 -23.21
CA THR A 715 11.78 21.51 -22.04
C THR A 715 13.17 21.99 -22.43
N SER A 716 13.75 22.85 -21.61
CA SER A 716 15.16 23.26 -21.65
C SER A 716 16.09 22.30 -20.89
N SER A 717 15.54 21.32 -20.17
CA SER A 717 16.33 20.29 -19.48
C SER A 717 16.90 19.28 -20.48
N ALA A 718 18.23 19.24 -20.61
CA ALA A 718 18.91 18.37 -21.57
C ALA A 718 18.63 16.87 -21.33
N SER A 719 18.53 16.44 -20.07
CA SER A 719 18.27 15.04 -19.72
C SER A 719 16.82 14.62 -19.98
N MET A 720 15.87 15.57 -20.02
CA MET A 720 14.43 15.28 -20.17
C MET A 720 13.89 15.60 -21.56
N ALA A 721 14.64 16.29 -22.43
CA ALA A 721 14.16 16.70 -23.75
C ALA A 721 13.63 15.53 -24.60
N ARG A 722 14.41 14.45 -24.74
CA ARG A 722 14.00 13.26 -25.50
C ARG A 722 12.91 12.44 -24.79
N PRO A 723 13.04 12.09 -23.49
CA PRO A 723 11.98 11.37 -22.77
C PRO A 723 10.63 12.09 -22.78
N LEU A 724 10.61 13.41 -22.58
CA LEU A 724 9.38 14.21 -22.57
C LEU A 724 8.68 14.18 -23.94
N ALA A 725 9.42 14.32 -25.04
CA ALA A 725 8.84 14.30 -26.39
C ALA A 725 8.11 12.98 -26.69
N HIS A 726 8.73 11.85 -26.38
CA HIS A 726 8.09 10.53 -26.54
C HIS A 726 6.86 10.37 -25.63
N PHE A 727 6.93 10.85 -24.39
CA PHE A 727 5.80 10.82 -23.47
C PHE A 727 4.61 11.67 -23.95
N VAL A 728 4.87 12.91 -24.41
CA VAL A 728 3.84 13.82 -24.95
C VAL A 728 3.12 13.17 -26.13
N LYS A 729 3.89 12.58 -27.06
CA LYS A 729 3.33 11.90 -28.23
C LYS A 729 2.45 10.71 -27.83
N ALA A 730 2.93 9.85 -26.93
CA ALA A 730 2.15 8.73 -26.41
C ALA A 730 0.86 9.20 -25.72
N TYR A 731 0.93 10.27 -24.94
CA TYR A 731 -0.22 10.84 -24.24
C TYR A 731 -1.29 11.32 -25.24
N LEU A 732 -0.90 12.08 -26.27
CA LEU A 732 -1.81 12.57 -27.29
C LEU A 732 -2.45 11.43 -28.08
N MET A 733 -1.69 10.37 -28.40
CA MET A 733 -2.23 9.17 -29.04
C MET A 733 -3.26 8.47 -28.16
N ALA A 734 -2.97 8.30 -26.86
CA ALA A 734 -3.89 7.69 -25.90
C ALA A 734 -5.23 8.46 -25.81
N ARG A 735 -5.20 9.80 -25.87
CA ARG A 735 -6.41 10.65 -25.84
C ARG A 735 -7.32 10.48 -27.06
N GLN A 736 -6.81 9.95 -28.17
CA GLN A 736 -7.60 9.70 -29.39
C GLN A 736 -8.18 8.28 -29.45
N LEU A 737 -7.67 7.34 -28.66
CA LEU A 737 -8.11 5.93 -28.67
C LEU A 737 -9.64 5.75 -28.57
N PRO A 738 -10.36 6.44 -27.66
CA PRO A 738 -11.81 6.24 -27.52
C PRO A 738 -12.62 6.77 -28.71
N LYS A 739 -12.02 7.58 -29.59
CA LYS A 739 -12.68 8.14 -30.79
C LYS A 739 -12.52 7.24 -32.02
N LEU A 740 -11.67 6.22 -31.96
CA LEU A 740 -11.42 5.32 -33.08
C LEU A 740 -12.51 4.23 -33.13
N GLU A 741 -13.37 4.30 -34.15
CA GLU A 741 -14.45 3.32 -34.34
C GLU A 741 -14.00 2.06 -35.10
N ASP A 742 -12.87 2.09 -35.80
CA ASP A 742 -12.30 0.93 -36.50
C ASP A 742 -11.33 0.14 -35.60
N ASP A 743 -11.58 -1.16 -35.43
CA ASP A 743 -10.81 -2.01 -34.52
C ASP A 743 -9.34 -2.14 -34.94
N ARG A 744 -9.05 -2.19 -36.25
CA ARG A 744 -7.67 -2.28 -36.76
C ARG A 744 -6.92 -0.98 -36.55
N ALA A 745 -7.57 0.16 -36.76
CA ALA A 745 -7.01 1.47 -36.46
C ALA A 745 -6.74 1.62 -34.95
N HIS A 746 -7.68 1.19 -34.09
CA HIS A 746 -7.53 1.21 -32.64
C HIS A 746 -6.32 0.38 -32.19
N ALA A 747 -6.22 -0.89 -32.61
CA ALA A 747 -5.11 -1.76 -32.25
C ALA A 747 -3.73 -1.22 -32.71
N ARG A 748 -3.66 -0.63 -33.92
CA ARG A 748 -2.43 0.03 -34.42
C ARG A 748 -2.06 1.25 -33.58
N ALA A 749 -3.04 2.05 -33.17
CA ALA A 749 -2.81 3.22 -32.33
C ALA A 749 -2.31 2.82 -30.92
N VAL A 750 -2.88 1.77 -30.33
CA VAL A 750 -2.41 1.19 -29.05
C VAL A 750 -0.94 0.75 -29.18
N ALA A 751 -0.60 -0.04 -30.20
CA ALA A 751 0.77 -0.52 -30.41
C ALA A 751 1.77 0.64 -30.61
N ALA A 752 1.36 1.67 -31.34
CA ALA A 752 2.19 2.84 -31.56
C ALA A 752 2.39 3.69 -30.30
N ALA A 753 1.35 3.90 -29.48
CA ALA A 753 1.47 4.61 -28.21
C ALA A 753 2.40 3.89 -27.22
N VAL A 754 2.27 2.56 -27.10
CA VAL A 754 3.17 1.73 -26.27
C VAL A 754 4.61 1.80 -26.78
N LYS A 755 4.82 1.80 -28.11
CA LYS A 755 6.15 1.92 -28.71
C LYS A 755 6.83 3.25 -28.35
N GLU A 756 6.09 4.36 -28.35
CA GLU A 756 6.62 5.66 -27.94
C GLU A 756 7.08 5.66 -26.48
N LEU A 757 6.30 5.10 -25.56
CA LEU A 757 6.71 4.99 -24.15
C LEU A 757 7.97 4.13 -23.96
N ARG A 758 8.14 3.08 -24.78
CA ARG A 758 9.33 2.21 -24.73
C ARG A 758 10.59 2.88 -25.25
N ALA A 759 10.49 3.90 -26.11
CA ALA A 759 11.64 4.54 -26.75
C ALA A 759 12.58 5.28 -25.77
N SER A 760 12.11 5.55 -24.55
CA SER A 760 12.91 6.14 -23.45
C SER A 760 12.63 5.43 -22.12
N TRP A 761 12.46 4.10 -22.16
CA TRP A 761 12.08 3.32 -20.98
C TRP A 761 13.11 3.39 -19.86
N GLN A 762 14.42 3.45 -20.15
CA GLN A 762 15.44 3.48 -19.10
C GLN A 762 15.33 4.72 -18.21
N GLU A 763 14.96 5.86 -18.78
CA GLU A 763 14.72 7.12 -18.07
C GLU A 763 13.31 7.19 -17.46
N LEU A 764 12.34 6.51 -18.07
CA LEU A 764 10.91 6.63 -17.75
C LEU A 764 10.35 5.53 -16.83
N LYS A 765 11.00 4.37 -16.71
CA LYS A 765 10.50 3.17 -15.98
C LYS A 765 10.21 3.39 -14.49
N ASN A 766 10.78 4.44 -13.89
CA ASN A 766 10.56 4.79 -12.49
C ASN A 766 9.61 5.99 -12.33
N GLN A 767 8.95 6.43 -13.41
CA GLN A 767 8.02 7.56 -13.41
C GLN A 767 6.57 7.06 -13.34
N ARG A 768 5.85 7.47 -12.28
CA ARG A 768 4.44 7.09 -12.06
C ARG A 768 3.53 7.48 -13.22
N GLU A 769 3.80 8.61 -13.89
CA GLU A 769 3.01 9.13 -14.99
C GLU A 769 3.02 8.20 -16.20
N VAL A 770 4.16 7.55 -16.44
CA VAL A 770 4.39 6.63 -17.57
C VAL A 770 3.63 5.33 -17.34
N HIS A 771 3.65 4.82 -16.11
CA HIS A 771 2.89 3.64 -15.74
C HIS A 771 1.38 3.93 -15.73
N ALA A 772 0.94 5.07 -15.20
CA ALA A 772 -0.46 5.46 -15.25
C ALA A 772 -0.98 5.59 -16.70
N LEU A 773 -0.18 6.17 -17.60
CA LEU A 773 -0.52 6.28 -19.02
C LEU A 773 -0.55 4.92 -19.73
N SER A 774 0.43 4.05 -19.47
CA SER A 774 0.44 2.67 -19.99
C SER A 774 -0.79 1.89 -19.51
N GLY A 775 -1.15 2.04 -18.24
CA GLY A 775 -2.36 1.46 -17.66
C GLY A 775 -3.62 1.92 -18.39
N ALA A 776 -3.75 3.23 -18.64
CA ALA A 776 -4.88 3.80 -19.36
C ALA A 776 -4.98 3.34 -20.82
N ILE A 777 -3.85 3.24 -21.54
CA ILE A 777 -3.81 2.72 -22.91
C ILE A 777 -4.34 1.29 -22.97
N HIS A 778 -3.88 0.42 -22.06
CA HIS A 778 -4.33 -0.97 -22.01
C HIS A 778 -5.75 -1.13 -21.47
N HIS A 779 -6.20 -0.21 -20.60
CA HIS A 779 -7.57 -0.18 -20.13
C HIS A 779 -8.54 0.15 -21.28
N GLU A 780 -8.19 1.13 -22.12
CA GLU A 780 -8.96 1.44 -23.34
C GLU A 780 -8.97 0.28 -24.34
N ASP A 781 -7.83 -0.39 -24.54
CA ASP A 781 -7.72 -1.60 -25.35
C ASP A 781 -8.65 -2.72 -24.84
N PHE A 782 -8.74 -2.90 -23.51
CA PHE A 782 -9.69 -3.82 -22.89
C PHE A 782 -11.15 -3.39 -23.10
N LEU A 783 -11.47 -2.10 -22.94
CA LEU A 783 -12.82 -1.60 -23.15
C LEU A 783 -13.30 -1.81 -24.59
N ARG A 784 -12.38 -1.77 -25.56
CA ARG A 784 -12.70 -1.99 -26.98
C ARG A 784 -12.75 -3.47 -27.35
N GLY A 785 -11.73 -4.23 -26.98
CA GLY A 785 -11.55 -5.62 -27.42
C GLY A 785 -12.10 -6.68 -26.46
N HIS A 786 -12.44 -6.30 -25.23
CA HIS A 786 -12.81 -7.20 -24.13
C HIS A 786 -11.80 -8.34 -23.87
N ALA A 787 -10.54 -8.15 -24.29
CA ALA A 787 -9.49 -9.14 -24.15
C ALA A 787 -8.96 -9.18 -22.70
N PRO A 788 -9.04 -10.31 -21.98
CA PRO A 788 -8.56 -10.41 -20.60
C PRO A 788 -7.08 -10.01 -20.45
N ALA A 789 -6.24 -10.34 -21.44
CA ALA A 789 -4.84 -9.97 -21.45
C ALA A 789 -4.59 -8.44 -21.47
N ALA A 790 -5.51 -7.65 -22.04
CA ALA A 790 -5.41 -6.20 -22.00
C ALA A 790 -5.74 -5.66 -20.59
N ALA A 791 -6.77 -6.23 -19.94
CA ALA A 791 -7.10 -5.89 -18.55
C ALA A 791 -5.95 -6.25 -17.59
N GLU A 792 -5.30 -7.41 -17.77
CA GLU A 792 -4.14 -7.82 -16.97
C GLU A 792 -2.98 -6.82 -17.09
N ARG A 793 -2.64 -6.40 -18.32
CA ARG A 793 -1.62 -5.37 -18.56
C ARG A 793 -1.99 -4.03 -17.93
N ALA A 794 -3.25 -3.61 -18.07
CA ALA A 794 -3.74 -2.38 -17.47
C ALA A 794 -3.60 -2.41 -15.94
N ASN A 795 -4.07 -3.49 -15.32
CA ASN A 795 -3.97 -3.72 -13.89
C ASN A 795 -2.53 -3.62 -13.41
N ARG A 796 -1.60 -4.32 -14.08
CA ARG A 796 -0.18 -4.29 -13.69
C ARG A 796 0.41 -2.88 -13.73
N HIS A 797 0.18 -2.16 -14.82
CA HIS A 797 0.72 -0.81 -14.93
C HIS A 797 0.12 0.14 -13.91
N TYR A 798 -1.17 0.01 -13.59
CA TYR A 798 -1.77 0.78 -12.50
C TYR A 798 -1.20 0.42 -11.13
N LEU A 799 -0.94 -0.85 -10.84
CA LEU A 799 -0.31 -1.27 -9.58
C LEU A 799 1.10 -0.68 -9.45
N ILE A 800 1.93 -0.79 -10.49
CA ILE A 800 3.25 -0.15 -10.49
C ILE A 800 3.13 1.37 -10.30
N ALA A 801 2.17 1.99 -10.98
CA ALA A 801 1.93 3.42 -10.82
C ALA A 801 1.58 3.74 -9.37
N LEU A 802 0.68 2.96 -8.75
CA LEU A 802 0.26 3.10 -7.35
C LEU A 802 1.45 2.98 -6.37
N ASP A 803 2.36 2.05 -6.63
CA ASP A 803 3.57 1.83 -5.82
C ASP A 803 4.58 2.98 -5.96
N LEU A 804 4.67 3.54 -7.16
CA LEU A 804 5.47 4.74 -7.42
C LEU A 804 4.79 6.02 -6.89
N VAL A 805 3.48 5.97 -6.59
CA VAL A 805 2.77 7.05 -5.91
C VAL A 805 3.15 7.07 -4.44
N ARG A 806 3.95 8.06 -4.07
CA ARG A 806 4.29 8.37 -2.67
C ARG A 806 3.15 9.15 -2.00
N ASN A 807 3.44 10.34 -1.47
CA ASN A 807 2.47 11.22 -0.83
C ASN A 807 1.64 12.05 -1.83
N ASN A 808 1.71 11.76 -3.14
CA ASN A 808 0.90 12.45 -4.14
C ASN A 808 -0.53 11.91 -4.12
N VAL A 809 -1.34 12.50 -3.23
CA VAL A 809 -2.75 12.13 -3.00
C VAL A 809 -3.56 12.13 -4.29
N ARG A 810 -3.26 13.01 -5.26
CA ARG A 810 -4.10 13.14 -6.46
C ARG A 810 -3.81 12.03 -7.47
N TYR A 811 -2.55 11.66 -7.66
CA TYR A 811 -2.21 10.47 -8.45
C TYR A 811 -2.72 9.19 -7.76
N ARG A 812 -2.64 9.11 -6.42
CA ARG A 812 -3.18 7.98 -5.67
C ARG A 812 -4.68 7.83 -5.91
N ALA A 813 -5.42 8.93 -5.79
CA ALA A 813 -6.84 9.02 -6.10
C ALA A 813 -7.15 8.64 -7.56
N MET A 814 -6.38 9.14 -8.53
CA MET A 814 -6.59 8.78 -9.94
C MET A 814 -6.43 7.27 -10.18
N ILE A 815 -5.34 6.68 -9.66
CA ILE A 815 -4.99 5.29 -9.92
C ILE A 815 -5.92 4.32 -9.19
N LEU A 816 -6.27 4.59 -7.92
CA LEU A 816 -7.27 3.81 -7.19
C LEU A 816 -8.63 3.82 -7.90
N GLY A 817 -9.05 4.98 -8.43
CA GLY A 817 -10.27 5.08 -9.23
C GLY A 817 -10.19 4.24 -10.50
N ALA A 818 -9.06 4.28 -11.21
CA ALA A 818 -8.85 3.50 -12.44
C ALA A 818 -8.82 1.98 -12.17
N LEU A 819 -8.14 1.54 -11.11
CA LEU A 819 -8.14 0.14 -10.64
C LEU A 819 -9.56 -0.32 -10.26
N GLY A 820 -10.27 0.47 -9.45
CA GLY A 820 -11.65 0.18 -9.08
C GLY A 820 -12.54 -0.01 -10.31
N LEU A 821 -12.47 0.92 -11.26
CA LEU A 821 -13.21 0.85 -12.53
C LEU A 821 -12.84 -0.39 -13.35
N LEU A 822 -11.54 -0.67 -13.51
CA LEU A 822 -11.05 -1.82 -14.25
C LEU A 822 -11.59 -3.12 -13.65
N HIS A 823 -11.45 -3.30 -12.33
CA HIS A 823 -11.92 -4.51 -11.66
C HIS A 823 -13.44 -4.65 -11.69
N THR A 824 -14.22 -3.56 -11.56
CA THR A 824 -15.68 -3.60 -11.74
C THR A 824 -16.06 -4.02 -13.17
N GLN A 825 -15.30 -3.60 -14.19
CA GLN A 825 -15.58 -3.92 -15.58
C GLN A 825 -15.18 -5.36 -15.96
N VAL A 826 -14.10 -5.88 -15.36
CA VAL A 826 -13.69 -7.28 -15.49
C VAL A 826 -14.65 -8.22 -14.76
N GLY A 827 -15.32 -7.75 -13.69
CA GLY A 827 -16.22 -8.55 -12.86
C GLY A 827 -15.61 -9.00 -11.52
N ASN A 828 -14.45 -8.46 -11.15
CA ASN A 828 -13.76 -8.76 -9.90
C ASN A 828 -14.28 -7.87 -8.75
N PHE A 829 -15.55 -8.03 -8.39
CA PHE A 829 -16.27 -7.07 -7.54
C PHE A 829 -15.70 -6.90 -6.13
N HIS A 830 -15.23 -7.98 -5.47
CA HIS A 830 -14.57 -7.88 -4.17
C HIS A 830 -13.28 -7.05 -4.22
N ILE A 831 -12.44 -7.27 -5.23
CA ILE A 831 -11.19 -6.50 -5.43
C ILE A 831 -11.51 -5.05 -5.77
N ALA A 832 -12.52 -4.82 -6.62
CA ALA A 832 -12.96 -3.49 -6.98
C ALA A 832 -13.37 -2.67 -5.75
N LEU A 833 -14.14 -3.28 -4.83
CA LEU A 833 -14.56 -2.61 -3.59
C LEU A 833 -13.37 -2.15 -2.75
N GLY A 834 -12.34 -2.98 -2.60
CA GLY A 834 -11.13 -2.59 -1.87
C GLY A 834 -10.48 -1.32 -2.41
N TYR A 835 -10.38 -1.18 -3.74
CA TYR A 835 -9.84 0.04 -4.35
C TYR A 835 -10.79 1.24 -4.29
N LEU A 836 -12.09 1.01 -4.49
CA LEU A 836 -13.11 2.07 -4.48
C LEU A 836 -13.28 2.64 -3.06
N GLU A 837 -13.23 1.81 -2.02
CA GLU A 837 -13.26 2.25 -0.61
C GLU A 837 -12.02 3.06 -0.23
N GLN A 838 -10.83 2.64 -0.69
CA GLN A 838 -9.61 3.44 -0.52
C GLN A 838 -9.71 4.76 -1.30
N ARG A 839 -10.32 4.75 -2.48
CA ARG A 839 -10.52 5.95 -3.29
C ARG A 839 -11.44 6.94 -2.58
N ASP A 840 -12.52 6.48 -1.96
CA ASP A 840 -13.50 7.34 -1.28
C ASP A 840 -12.93 8.05 -0.04
N LYS A 841 -11.85 7.53 0.55
CA LYS A 841 -11.11 8.22 1.64
C LYS A 841 -10.35 9.46 1.16
N LEU A 842 -10.22 9.66 -0.16
CA LEU A 842 -9.49 10.77 -0.76
C LEU A 842 -10.45 11.80 -1.37
N PRO A 843 -10.12 13.11 -1.35
CA PRO A 843 -11.04 14.15 -1.79
C PRO A 843 -11.42 14.04 -3.28
N TYR A 844 -12.69 14.35 -3.56
CA TYR A 844 -13.17 14.68 -4.90
C TYR A 844 -13.08 16.18 -5.14
N VAL A 845 -13.03 16.56 -6.41
CA VAL A 845 -12.65 17.91 -6.83
C VAL A 845 -13.80 18.58 -7.53
N ASP A 846 -14.46 17.79 -8.36
CA ASP A 846 -15.81 18.00 -8.82
C ASP A 846 -16.57 16.66 -8.79
N ASN A 847 -17.88 16.72 -9.03
CA ASN A 847 -18.76 15.56 -8.93
C ASN A 847 -18.62 14.58 -10.11
N ALA A 848 -17.88 14.91 -11.17
CA ALA A 848 -17.82 14.11 -12.39
C ALA A 848 -17.01 12.80 -12.22
N PRO A 849 -15.76 12.80 -11.72
CA PRO A 849 -15.04 11.58 -11.37
C PRO A 849 -15.71 10.81 -10.22
N GLY A 850 -16.32 11.54 -9.27
CA GLY A 850 -17.04 10.95 -8.15
C GLY A 850 -18.27 10.13 -8.59
N LEU A 851 -18.95 10.55 -9.65
CA LEU A 851 -20.09 9.81 -10.20
C LEU A 851 -19.69 8.42 -10.71
N ALA A 852 -18.61 8.31 -11.48
CA ALA A 852 -18.17 7.03 -12.04
C ALA A 852 -17.72 6.05 -10.94
N VAL A 853 -17.01 6.54 -9.92
CA VAL A 853 -16.60 5.75 -8.75
C VAL A 853 -17.83 5.29 -7.97
N SER A 854 -18.76 6.20 -7.68
CA SER A 854 -19.98 5.89 -6.92
C SER A 854 -20.85 4.84 -7.61
N LEU A 855 -21.08 4.97 -8.92
CA LEU A 855 -21.83 3.99 -9.70
C LEU A 855 -21.13 2.62 -9.76
N SER A 856 -19.80 2.62 -9.88
CA SER A 856 -19.03 1.36 -9.92
C SER A 856 -19.03 0.67 -8.56
N ARG A 857 -18.97 1.45 -7.47
CA ARG A 857 -19.10 0.95 -6.11
C ARG A 857 -20.49 0.38 -5.86
N ALA A 858 -21.55 1.11 -6.23
CA ALA A 858 -22.92 0.63 -6.10
C ALA A 858 -23.13 -0.69 -6.86
N ARG A 859 -22.59 -0.80 -8.08
CA ARG A 859 -22.59 -2.05 -8.85
C ARG A 859 -21.81 -3.17 -8.15
N ALA A 860 -20.60 -2.87 -7.65
CA ALA A 860 -19.78 -3.88 -6.99
C ALA A 860 -20.43 -4.39 -5.70
N LEU A 861 -21.04 -3.50 -4.90
CA LEU A 861 -21.81 -3.84 -3.70
C LEU A 861 -22.98 -4.77 -4.01
N LEU A 862 -23.73 -4.49 -5.08
CA LEU A 862 -24.84 -5.36 -5.50
C LEU A 862 -24.35 -6.78 -5.82
N HIS A 863 -23.24 -6.90 -6.55
CA HIS A 863 -22.75 -8.22 -6.97
C HIS A 863 -22.08 -9.04 -5.86
N VAL A 864 -21.80 -8.45 -4.69
CA VAL A 864 -21.27 -9.16 -3.51
C VAL A 864 -22.34 -9.41 -2.44
N GLY A 865 -23.63 -9.20 -2.76
CA GLY A 865 -24.74 -9.42 -1.82
C GLY A 865 -24.84 -8.36 -0.71
N ARG A 866 -24.47 -7.11 -1.02
CA ARG A 866 -24.60 -5.94 -0.12
C ARG A 866 -25.61 -4.95 -0.70
N GLU A 867 -26.84 -5.42 -0.93
CA GLU A 867 -27.90 -4.68 -1.63
C GLU A 867 -28.24 -3.35 -0.94
N GLU A 868 -28.31 -3.35 0.39
CA GLU A 868 -28.67 -2.14 1.15
C GLU A 868 -27.65 -1.01 0.95
N GLU A 869 -26.36 -1.35 0.98
CA GLU A 869 -25.28 -0.40 0.74
C GLU A 869 -25.22 0.01 -0.74
N ALA A 870 -25.51 -0.91 -1.66
CA ALA A 870 -25.61 -0.63 -3.09
C ALA A 870 -26.68 0.44 -3.37
N ALA A 871 -27.85 0.31 -2.74
CA ALA A 871 -28.94 1.28 -2.83
C ALA A 871 -28.52 2.66 -2.30
N GLN A 872 -27.89 2.72 -1.13
CA GLN A 872 -27.37 3.96 -0.56
C GLN A 872 -26.33 4.64 -1.48
N ALA A 873 -25.38 3.88 -2.02
CA ALA A 873 -24.38 4.40 -2.94
C ALA A 873 -24.99 4.93 -4.25
N ALA A 874 -26.04 4.28 -4.77
CA ALA A 874 -26.75 4.77 -5.95
C ALA A 874 -27.60 6.03 -5.68
N ASP A 875 -28.24 6.13 -4.52
CA ASP A 875 -28.94 7.37 -4.10
C ASP A 875 -27.95 8.54 -3.93
N GLN A 876 -26.76 8.28 -3.40
CA GLN A 876 -25.68 9.30 -3.34
C GLN A 876 -25.27 9.75 -4.73
N ALA A 877 -25.07 8.81 -5.68
CA ALA A 877 -24.77 9.13 -7.07
C ALA A 877 -25.88 9.99 -7.71
N LEU A 878 -27.14 9.70 -7.42
CA LEU A 878 -28.29 10.48 -7.90
C LEU A 878 -28.27 11.90 -7.33
N ALA A 879 -28.04 12.05 -6.03
CA ALA A 879 -27.92 13.36 -5.39
C ALA A 879 -26.78 14.20 -5.99
N MET A 880 -25.64 13.58 -6.34
CA MET A 880 -24.53 14.27 -7.01
C MET A 880 -24.93 14.81 -8.39
N VAL A 881 -25.69 14.03 -9.17
CA VAL A 881 -26.17 14.47 -10.49
C VAL A 881 -27.22 15.57 -10.36
N ASP A 882 -28.18 15.42 -9.45
CA ASP A 882 -29.24 16.41 -9.23
C ASP A 882 -28.67 17.76 -8.76
N ALA A 883 -27.58 17.75 -7.99
CA ALA A 883 -26.89 18.96 -7.55
C ALA A 883 -25.99 19.60 -8.63
N THR A 884 -25.73 18.93 -9.76
CA THR A 884 -24.70 19.35 -10.73
C THR A 884 -25.26 19.47 -12.16
N PRO A 885 -25.61 20.67 -12.64
CA PRO A 885 -26.21 20.87 -13.97
C PRO A 885 -25.41 20.27 -15.13
N LYS A 886 -24.07 20.29 -15.05
CA LYS A 886 -23.17 19.71 -16.08
C LYS A 886 -23.32 18.18 -16.23
N LEU A 887 -23.89 17.49 -15.23
CA LEU A 887 -24.10 16.05 -15.22
C LEU A 887 -25.52 15.64 -15.64
N ALA A 888 -26.39 16.60 -16.01
CA ALA A 888 -27.79 16.33 -16.36
C ALA A 888 -27.97 15.24 -17.44
N ARG A 889 -27.01 15.11 -18.37
CA ARG A 889 -27.01 14.06 -19.39
C ARG A 889 -26.96 12.62 -18.84
N PHE A 890 -26.56 12.44 -17.58
CA PHE A 890 -26.45 11.13 -16.93
C PHE A 890 -27.66 10.80 -16.05
N VAL A 891 -28.63 11.72 -15.89
CA VAL A 891 -29.83 11.51 -15.08
C VAL A 891 -30.55 10.20 -15.41
N PRO A 892 -30.83 9.85 -16.68
CA PRO A 892 -31.54 8.60 -16.99
C PRO A 892 -30.77 7.36 -16.51
N LEU A 893 -29.45 7.34 -16.71
CA LEU A 893 -28.61 6.22 -16.28
C LEU A 893 -28.59 6.06 -14.76
N VAL A 894 -28.46 7.18 -14.03
CA VAL A 894 -28.35 7.12 -12.57
C VAL A 894 -29.69 6.81 -11.91
N LEU A 895 -30.79 7.31 -12.48
CA LEU A 895 -32.15 6.98 -12.04
C LEU A 895 -32.43 5.48 -12.18
N ASP A 896 -32.16 4.89 -13.35
CA ASP A 896 -32.31 3.43 -13.59
C ASP A 896 -31.56 2.61 -12.53
N ARG A 897 -30.29 2.96 -12.26
CA ARG A 897 -29.48 2.23 -11.26
C ARG A 897 -29.97 2.43 -9.83
N ALA A 898 -30.35 3.64 -9.46
CA ALA A 898 -30.89 3.92 -8.13
C ALA A 898 -32.23 3.20 -7.90
N ALA A 899 -33.10 3.16 -8.91
CA ALA A 899 -34.38 2.46 -8.84
C ALA A 899 -34.17 0.94 -8.72
N LEU A 900 -33.32 0.36 -9.57
CA LEU A 900 -33.00 -1.05 -9.56
C LEU A 900 -32.36 -1.51 -8.24
N TYR A 901 -31.41 -0.73 -7.69
CA TYR A 901 -30.70 -1.14 -6.49
C TYR A 901 -31.55 -0.97 -5.23
N ASN A 902 -32.40 0.07 -5.17
CA ASN A 902 -33.41 0.16 -4.12
C ASN A 902 -34.45 -0.98 -4.19
N LEU A 903 -34.82 -1.43 -5.40
CA LEU A 903 -35.68 -2.59 -5.58
C LEU A 903 -35.02 -3.86 -5.06
N ALA A 904 -33.75 -4.10 -5.40
CA ALA A 904 -32.97 -5.25 -4.93
C ALA A 904 -32.79 -5.25 -3.40
N ALA A 905 -32.64 -4.07 -2.79
CA ALA A 905 -32.53 -3.91 -1.34
C ALA A 905 -33.87 -4.02 -0.58
N GLY A 906 -34.98 -4.33 -1.25
CA GLY A 906 -36.30 -4.39 -0.62
C GLY A 906 -36.87 -3.02 -0.22
N ARG A 907 -36.28 -1.90 -0.66
CA ARG A 907 -36.76 -0.54 -0.39
C ARG A 907 -37.82 -0.12 -1.40
N PHE A 908 -38.94 -0.85 -1.40
CA PHE A 908 -39.95 -0.80 -2.47
C PHE A 908 -40.58 0.57 -2.68
N GLU A 909 -40.92 1.31 -1.61
CA GLU A 909 -41.48 2.66 -1.70
C GLU A 909 -40.51 3.64 -2.38
N ARG A 910 -39.22 3.55 -2.03
CA ARG A 910 -38.18 4.39 -2.64
C ARG A 910 -37.95 4.00 -4.11
N ALA A 911 -37.89 2.71 -4.41
CA ALA A 911 -37.76 2.21 -5.77
C ALA A 911 -38.95 2.65 -6.65
N LEU A 912 -40.17 2.57 -6.14
CA LEU A 912 -41.38 3.00 -6.83
C LEU A 912 -41.34 4.50 -7.14
N ALA A 913 -40.98 5.35 -6.17
CA ALA A 913 -40.83 6.77 -6.39
C ALA A 913 -39.76 7.11 -7.47
N LEU A 914 -38.69 6.32 -7.54
CA LEU A 914 -37.64 6.49 -8.55
C LEU A 914 -38.11 6.03 -9.94
N TYR A 915 -38.81 4.89 -10.05
CA TYR A 915 -39.42 4.45 -11.32
C TYR A 915 -40.52 5.40 -11.81
N ASP A 916 -41.32 5.98 -10.90
CA ASP A 916 -42.31 7.00 -11.24
C ASP A 916 -41.64 8.28 -11.81
N ARG A 917 -40.42 8.60 -11.36
CA ARG A 917 -39.59 9.69 -11.92
C ARG A 917 -38.94 9.31 -13.25
N GLU A 918 -38.53 8.05 -13.42
CA GLU A 918 -37.82 7.57 -14.61
C GLU A 918 -38.76 7.37 -15.81
N LEU A 919 -39.93 6.76 -15.58
CA LEU A 919 -40.84 6.28 -16.62
C LEU A 919 -41.21 7.35 -17.68
N PRO A 920 -41.55 8.61 -17.33
CA PRO A 920 -41.84 9.64 -18.34
C PRO A 920 -40.66 9.94 -19.28
N THR A 921 -39.43 9.83 -18.77
CA THR A 921 -38.21 10.05 -19.55
C THR A 921 -37.99 8.92 -20.56
N VAL A 922 -38.30 7.69 -20.16
CA VAL A 922 -38.15 6.50 -21.01
C VAL A 922 -39.28 6.41 -22.05
N GLU A 923 -40.50 6.84 -21.69
CA GLU A 923 -41.64 6.95 -22.63
C GLU A 923 -41.40 7.99 -23.72
N THR A 924 -40.80 9.14 -23.39
CA THR A 924 -40.50 10.22 -24.35
C THR A 924 -39.21 9.99 -25.15
N GLY A 925 -38.43 8.96 -24.82
CA GLY A 925 -37.21 8.60 -25.53
C GLY A 925 -37.43 8.07 -26.97
N PRO A 926 -36.34 7.80 -27.71
CA PRO A 926 -36.40 7.26 -29.07
C PRO A 926 -37.24 5.98 -29.16
N SER A 927 -37.95 5.77 -30.28
CA SER A 927 -38.71 4.53 -30.53
C SER A 927 -37.92 3.53 -31.38
N ASP A 928 -36.59 3.53 -31.25
CA ASP A 928 -35.73 2.51 -31.82
C ASP A 928 -35.79 1.23 -30.97
N ALA A 929 -35.10 0.17 -31.41
CA ALA A 929 -35.11 -1.12 -30.73
C ALA A 929 -34.69 -1.00 -29.24
N GLU A 930 -33.70 -0.16 -28.94
CA GLU A 930 -33.23 0.01 -27.56
C GLU A 930 -34.25 0.75 -26.69
N GLY A 931 -34.86 1.82 -27.20
CA GLY A 931 -35.90 2.55 -26.48
C GLY A 931 -37.14 1.71 -26.20
N LEU A 932 -37.60 0.90 -27.16
CA LEU A 932 -38.73 -0.01 -26.96
C LEU A 932 -38.44 -1.08 -25.89
N ARG A 933 -37.24 -1.67 -25.91
CA ARG A 933 -36.80 -2.62 -24.89
C ARG A 933 -36.71 -1.98 -23.51
N ASN A 934 -36.17 -0.76 -23.41
CA ASN A 934 -36.03 -0.06 -22.13
C ASN A 934 -37.39 0.26 -21.50
N ARG A 935 -38.38 0.70 -22.30
CA ARG A 935 -39.76 0.93 -21.83
C ARG A 935 -40.37 -0.32 -21.20
N LEU A 936 -40.19 -1.48 -21.85
CA LEU A 936 -40.67 -2.76 -21.36
C LEU A 936 -40.01 -3.14 -20.02
N VAL A 937 -38.68 -3.04 -19.95
CA VAL A 937 -37.90 -3.42 -18.75
C VAL A 937 -38.25 -2.54 -17.55
N VAL A 938 -38.33 -1.22 -17.75
CA VAL A 938 -38.64 -0.25 -16.68
C VAL A 938 -40.05 -0.48 -16.14
N ARG A 939 -41.05 -0.72 -16.99
CA ARG A 939 -42.41 -1.06 -16.54
C ARG A 939 -42.44 -2.35 -15.74
N LEU A 940 -41.80 -3.40 -16.23
CA LEU A 940 -41.78 -4.69 -15.54
C LEU A 940 -41.13 -4.58 -14.16
N ALA A 941 -40.04 -3.81 -14.04
CA ALA A 941 -39.38 -3.55 -12.77
C ALA A 941 -40.23 -2.66 -11.84
N ARG A 942 -40.96 -1.69 -12.39
CA ARG A 942 -41.94 -0.88 -11.65
C ARG A 942 -43.07 -1.74 -11.08
N CYS A 943 -43.61 -2.70 -11.82
CA CYS A 943 -44.61 -3.65 -11.30
C CYS A 943 -44.11 -4.40 -10.05
N ALA A 944 -42.84 -4.82 -10.05
CA ALA A 944 -42.24 -5.46 -8.88
C ALA A 944 -42.14 -4.50 -7.68
N ALA A 945 -41.78 -3.23 -7.92
CA ALA A 945 -41.76 -2.20 -6.88
C ALA A 945 -43.17 -1.88 -6.36
N GLU A 946 -44.18 -1.78 -7.24
CA GLU A 946 -45.58 -1.57 -6.89
C GLU A 946 -46.12 -2.70 -6.00
N LEU A 947 -45.82 -3.95 -6.32
CA LEU A 947 -46.19 -5.08 -5.48
C LEU A 947 -45.48 -5.04 -4.12
N GLY A 948 -44.19 -4.76 -4.10
CA GLY A 948 -43.44 -4.61 -2.85
C GLY A 948 -43.96 -3.48 -1.96
N ALA A 949 -44.43 -2.38 -2.56
CA ALA A 949 -45.04 -1.23 -1.89
C ALA A 949 -46.54 -1.43 -1.56
N GLY A 950 -47.10 -2.63 -1.76
CA GLY A 950 -48.49 -2.93 -1.43
C GLY A 950 -49.53 -2.31 -2.38
N GLN A 951 -49.18 -2.05 -3.64
CA GLN A 951 -50.04 -1.48 -4.68
C GLN A 951 -50.37 -2.49 -5.81
N PRO A 952 -51.00 -3.64 -5.52
CA PRO A 952 -51.20 -4.71 -6.51
C PRO A 952 -52.12 -4.31 -7.68
N GLN A 953 -53.06 -3.38 -7.48
CA GLN A 953 -53.94 -2.92 -8.56
C GLN A 953 -53.17 -2.15 -9.65
N ARG A 954 -52.26 -1.26 -9.26
CA ARG A 954 -51.39 -0.54 -10.21
C ARG A 954 -50.47 -1.50 -10.95
N ALA A 955 -49.94 -2.50 -10.24
CA ALA A 955 -49.11 -3.53 -10.87
C ALA A 955 -49.86 -4.28 -11.98
N LEU A 956 -51.14 -4.61 -11.79
CA LEU A 956 -51.96 -5.22 -12.84
C LEU A 956 -52.14 -4.30 -14.06
N GLU A 957 -52.37 -3.00 -13.86
CA GLU A 957 -52.51 -2.03 -14.96
C GLU A 957 -51.23 -1.91 -15.82
N ASP A 958 -50.06 -1.88 -15.17
CA ASP A 958 -48.78 -1.88 -15.90
C ASP A 958 -48.49 -3.24 -16.54
N LEU A 959 -48.85 -4.36 -15.90
CA LEU A 959 -48.70 -5.71 -16.47
C LEU A 959 -49.56 -5.91 -17.73
N ASP A 960 -50.80 -5.41 -17.75
CA ASP A 960 -51.65 -5.39 -18.95
C ASP A 960 -51.00 -4.65 -20.12
N ARG A 961 -50.18 -3.64 -19.83
CA ARG A 961 -49.41 -2.91 -20.83
C ARG A 961 -48.16 -3.67 -21.27
N VAL A 962 -47.43 -4.26 -20.33
CA VAL A 962 -46.27 -5.14 -20.60
C VAL A 962 -46.66 -6.32 -21.50
N GLU A 963 -47.79 -6.97 -21.25
CA GLU A 963 -48.26 -8.11 -22.05
C GLU A 963 -48.63 -7.70 -23.48
N ARG A 964 -49.28 -6.54 -23.65
CA ARG A 964 -49.55 -5.95 -24.98
C ARG A 964 -48.26 -5.61 -25.73
N ASP A 965 -47.28 -5.04 -25.03
CA ASP A 965 -45.97 -4.72 -25.61
C ASP A 965 -45.25 -6.01 -26.03
N LEU A 966 -45.25 -7.05 -25.19
CA LEU A 966 -44.67 -8.36 -25.51
C LEU A 966 -45.37 -9.07 -26.70
N ALA A 967 -46.64 -8.76 -26.97
CA ALA A 967 -47.37 -9.26 -28.14
C ALA A 967 -47.07 -8.47 -29.43
N THR A 968 -46.45 -7.30 -29.34
CA THR A 968 -46.22 -6.40 -30.47
C THR A 968 -44.98 -6.81 -31.29
N PRO A 969 -45.09 -7.03 -32.62
CA PRO A 969 -43.97 -7.52 -33.44
C PRO A 969 -42.72 -6.63 -33.42
N VAL A 970 -42.88 -5.31 -33.38
CA VAL A 970 -41.76 -4.35 -33.34
C VAL A 970 -41.00 -4.45 -32.02
N VAL A 971 -41.70 -4.68 -30.91
CA VAL A 971 -41.08 -4.89 -29.59
C VAL A 971 -40.37 -6.24 -29.58
N GLN A 972 -40.97 -7.31 -30.11
CA GLN A 972 -40.33 -8.63 -30.20
C GLN A 972 -39.01 -8.58 -30.98
N ALA A 973 -38.98 -7.88 -32.11
CA ALA A 973 -37.77 -7.69 -32.91
C ALA A 973 -36.66 -6.92 -32.15
N SER A 974 -37.02 -6.17 -31.10
CA SER A 974 -36.08 -5.41 -30.27
C SER A 974 -35.42 -6.23 -29.15
N LEU A 975 -35.93 -7.42 -28.84
CA LEU A 975 -35.50 -8.26 -27.72
C LEU A 975 -34.25 -9.09 -28.05
N THR A 976 -33.20 -8.46 -28.57
CA THR A 976 -31.96 -9.14 -28.96
C THR A 976 -30.94 -9.11 -27.83
N TRP A 977 -30.46 -10.28 -27.39
CA TRP A 977 -29.31 -10.42 -26.48
C TRP A 977 -28.13 -11.11 -27.19
N ALA A 978 -26.91 -10.85 -26.71
CA ALA A 978 -25.76 -11.61 -27.17
C ALA A 978 -25.96 -13.08 -26.79
N HIS A 979 -25.85 -13.99 -27.76
CA HIS A 979 -26.01 -15.43 -27.59
C HIS A 979 -27.43 -15.93 -27.22
N ALA A 980 -28.49 -15.13 -27.43
CA ALA A 980 -29.87 -15.61 -27.27
C ALA A 980 -30.79 -15.16 -28.42
N THR A 981 -31.80 -15.97 -28.73
CA THR A 981 -32.82 -15.60 -29.74
C THR A 981 -33.84 -14.61 -29.16
N PRO A 982 -34.48 -13.76 -29.98
CA PRO A 982 -35.55 -12.89 -29.49
C PRO A 982 -36.71 -13.63 -28.81
N GLN A 983 -36.99 -14.86 -29.26
CA GLN A 983 -38.01 -15.73 -28.66
C GLN A 983 -37.62 -16.17 -27.24
N HIS A 984 -36.35 -16.50 -27.01
CA HIS A 984 -35.84 -16.82 -25.66
C HIS A 984 -36.00 -15.63 -24.72
N VAL A 985 -35.57 -14.44 -25.15
CA VAL A 985 -35.66 -13.22 -24.34
C VAL A 985 -37.12 -12.87 -24.04
N GLN A 986 -38.01 -13.01 -25.03
CA GLN A 986 -39.45 -12.81 -24.85
C GLN A 986 -40.03 -13.79 -23.82
N ARG A 987 -39.66 -15.08 -23.88
CA ARG A 987 -40.11 -16.09 -22.91
C ARG A 987 -39.69 -15.72 -21.50
N SER A 988 -38.43 -15.29 -21.29
CA SER A 988 -37.96 -14.86 -19.97
C SER A 988 -38.79 -13.71 -19.40
N TYR A 989 -39.13 -12.70 -20.21
CA TYR A 989 -40.00 -11.60 -19.74
C TYR A 989 -41.44 -12.05 -19.45
N ARG A 990 -42.00 -12.98 -20.24
CA ARG A 990 -43.33 -13.56 -19.98
C ARG A 990 -43.37 -14.36 -18.68
N ILE A 991 -42.31 -15.12 -18.38
CA ILE A 991 -42.17 -15.85 -17.12
C ILE A 991 -42.22 -14.89 -15.92
N ILE A 992 -41.47 -13.77 -16.00
CA ILE A 992 -41.45 -12.75 -14.94
C ILE A 992 -42.84 -12.11 -14.82
N ALA A 993 -43.44 -11.67 -15.93
CA ALA A 993 -44.76 -11.03 -15.94
C ALA A 993 -45.85 -11.94 -15.35
N ALA A 994 -45.89 -13.22 -15.73
CA ALA A 994 -46.85 -14.19 -15.19
C ALA A 994 -46.67 -14.40 -13.67
N GLY A 995 -45.42 -14.40 -13.18
CA GLY A 995 -45.13 -14.49 -11.75
C GLY A 995 -45.58 -13.24 -10.96
N LEU A 996 -45.35 -12.05 -11.53
CA LEU A 996 -45.80 -10.79 -10.93
C LEU A 996 -47.34 -10.70 -10.93
N ARG A 997 -48.00 -11.10 -12.03
CA ARG A 997 -49.47 -11.15 -12.13
C ARG A 997 -50.04 -12.10 -11.08
N ALA A 998 -49.51 -13.32 -10.98
CA ALA A 998 -49.94 -14.27 -9.96
C ALA A 998 -49.87 -13.68 -8.54
N ASN A 999 -48.78 -13.00 -8.19
CA ASN A 999 -48.61 -12.36 -6.88
C ASN A 999 -49.63 -11.22 -6.66
N ALA A 1000 -49.84 -10.38 -7.69
CA ALA A 1000 -50.81 -9.29 -7.65
C ALA A 1000 -52.23 -9.80 -7.40
N GLU A 1001 -52.66 -10.80 -8.17
CA GLU A 1001 -53.99 -11.41 -8.07
C GLU A 1001 -54.18 -12.10 -6.71
N THR A 1002 -53.16 -12.81 -6.19
CA THR A 1002 -53.22 -13.41 -4.84
C THR A 1002 -53.41 -12.35 -3.76
N ARG A 1003 -52.69 -11.22 -3.80
CA ARG A 1003 -52.82 -10.13 -2.83
C ARG A 1003 -54.19 -9.44 -2.87
N LEU A 1004 -54.86 -9.47 -4.03
CA LEU A 1004 -56.22 -8.97 -4.21
C LEU A 1004 -57.30 -10.02 -3.85
N GLY A 1005 -56.90 -11.26 -3.55
CA GLY A 1005 -57.82 -12.36 -3.27
C GLY A 1005 -58.46 -12.98 -4.52
N HIS A 1006 -57.97 -12.64 -5.72
CA HIS A 1006 -58.44 -13.21 -7.00
C HIS A 1006 -57.78 -14.56 -7.27
N LEU A 1007 -58.06 -15.55 -6.42
CA LEU A 1007 -57.32 -16.82 -6.39
C LEU A 1007 -57.41 -17.62 -7.71
N ASP A 1008 -58.52 -17.55 -8.44
CA ASP A 1008 -58.67 -18.22 -9.74
C ASP A 1008 -57.78 -17.58 -10.82
N ALA A 1009 -57.68 -16.24 -10.84
CA ALA A 1009 -56.82 -15.52 -11.76
C ALA A 1009 -55.33 -15.76 -11.42
N ALA A 1010 -55.00 -15.82 -10.13
CA ALA A 1010 -53.67 -16.18 -9.66
C ALA A 1010 -53.28 -17.61 -10.10
N ALA A 1011 -54.19 -18.58 -9.98
CA ALA A 1011 -53.97 -19.94 -10.46
C ALA A 1011 -53.67 -19.98 -11.96
N HIS A 1012 -54.44 -19.24 -12.75
CA HIS A 1012 -54.24 -19.18 -14.20
C HIS A 1012 -52.86 -18.60 -14.58
N ALA A 1013 -52.44 -17.52 -13.91
CA ALA A 1013 -51.12 -16.93 -14.13
C ALA A 1013 -49.97 -17.86 -13.71
N LEU A 1014 -50.12 -18.61 -12.61
CA LEU A 1014 -49.15 -19.62 -12.19
C LEU A 1014 -49.06 -20.80 -13.17
N GLU A 1015 -50.19 -21.29 -13.68
CA GLU A 1015 -50.24 -22.34 -14.71
C GLU A 1015 -49.54 -21.87 -16.01
N GLN A 1016 -49.78 -20.64 -16.45
CA GLN A 1016 -49.07 -20.04 -17.59
C GLN A 1016 -47.55 -19.99 -17.35
N ARG A 1017 -47.13 -19.53 -16.16
CA ARG A 1017 -45.71 -19.47 -15.79
C ARG A 1017 -45.05 -20.85 -15.81
N ARG A 1018 -45.75 -21.87 -15.30
CA ARG A 1018 -45.31 -23.27 -15.34
C ARG A 1018 -45.09 -23.77 -16.77
N VAL A 1019 -46.05 -23.53 -17.67
CA VAL A 1019 -45.93 -23.93 -19.08
C VAL A 1019 -44.69 -23.31 -19.72
N LEU A 1020 -44.43 -22.02 -19.47
CA LEU A 1020 -43.26 -21.33 -20.00
C LEU A 1020 -41.94 -21.91 -19.46
N PHE A 1021 -41.87 -22.30 -18.18
CA PHE A 1021 -40.69 -22.98 -17.64
C PHE A 1021 -40.48 -24.36 -18.24
N LEU A 1022 -41.55 -25.13 -18.49
CA LEU A 1022 -41.46 -26.43 -19.15
C LEU A 1022 -40.96 -26.30 -20.60
N GLU A 1023 -41.45 -25.31 -21.34
CA GLU A 1023 -40.93 -25.00 -22.68
C GLU A 1023 -39.45 -24.60 -22.64
N GLN A 1024 -39.05 -23.80 -21.64
CA GLN A 1024 -37.65 -23.42 -21.46
C GLN A 1024 -36.76 -24.63 -21.15
N PHE A 1025 -37.20 -25.50 -20.23
CA PHE A 1025 -36.50 -26.74 -19.89
C PHE A 1025 -36.36 -27.68 -21.10
N ALA A 1026 -37.43 -27.85 -21.90
CA ALA A 1026 -37.40 -28.69 -23.09
C ALA A 1026 -36.37 -28.23 -24.13
N GLU A 1027 -36.00 -26.95 -24.14
CA GLU A 1027 -35.00 -26.39 -25.05
C GLU A 1027 -33.60 -26.32 -24.43
N SER A 1028 -33.48 -26.01 -23.14
CA SER A 1028 -32.20 -25.76 -22.47
C SER A 1028 -31.58 -27.01 -21.84
N ASP A 1029 -32.43 -27.98 -21.44
CA ASP A 1029 -32.11 -29.14 -20.62
C ASP A 1029 -31.28 -28.79 -19.36
N ARG A 1030 -31.54 -27.62 -18.76
CA ARG A 1030 -30.84 -27.16 -17.55
C ARG A 1030 -31.59 -27.55 -16.28
N ASP A 1031 -30.83 -28.04 -15.30
CA ASP A 1031 -31.34 -28.41 -13.97
C ASP A 1031 -31.98 -27.21 -13.22
N GLU A 1032 -31.50 -25.99 -13.48
CA GLU A 1032 -32.05 -24.74 -12.93
C GLU A 1032 -33.51 -24.49 -13.39
N ASP A 1033 -33.83 -24.85 -14.63
CA ASP A 1033 -35.18 -24.67 -15.16
C ASP A 1033 -36.14 -25.68 -14.51
N LEU A 1034 -35.66 -26.89 -14.22
CA LEU A 1034 -36.43 -27.91 -13.50
C LEU A 1034 -36.76 -27.47 -12.07
N ARG A 1035 -35.79 -26.86 -11.36
CA ARG A 1035 -36.03 -26.22 -10.04
C ARG A 1035 -37.10 -25.13 -10.11
N ALA A 1036 -37.11 -24.34 -11.18
CA ALA A 1036 -38.09 -23.28 -11.37
C ALA A 1036 -39.51 -23.83 -11.68
N VAL A 1037 -39.62 -24.96 -12.41
CA VAL A 1037 -40.87 -25.69 -12.60
C VAL A 1037 -41.43 -26.18 -11.25
N THR A 1038 -40.59 -26.84 -10.44
CA THR A 1038 -40.97 -27.32 -9.10
C THR A 1038 -41.52 -26.18 -8.24
N LEU A 1039 -40.85 -25.03 -8.22
CA LEU A 1039 -41.32 -23.86 -7.45
C LEU A 1039 -42.68 -23.36 -7.95
N ALA A 1040 -42.92 -23.34 -9.26
CA ALA A 1040 -44.21 -22.93 -9.81
C ALA A 1040 -45.33 -23.92 -9.43
N GLU A 1041 -45.05 -25.21 -9.42
CA GLU A 1041 -45.99 -26.27 -9.00
C GLU A 1041 -46.29 -26.20 -7.50
N MET A 1042 -45.28 -25.92 -6.67
CA MET A 1042 -45.48 -25.70 -5.23
C MET A 1042 -46.40 -24.49 -4.96
N ARG A 1043 -46.19 -23.36 -5.67
CA ARG A 1043 -47.08 -22.19 -5.58
C ARG A 1043 -48.50 -22.49 -6.07
N LEU A 1044 -48.66 -23.37 -7.06
CA LEU A 1044 -49.98 -23.85 -7.50
C LEU A 1044 -50.67 -24.71 -6.43
N ALA A 1045 -49.91 -25.51 -5.70
CA ALA A 1045 -50.42 -26.27 -4.56
C ALA A 1045 -50.88 -25.32 -3.43
N GLU A 1046 -50.07 -24.32 -3.06
CA GLU A 1046 -50.43 -23.29 -2.07
C GLU A 1046 -51.74 -22.58 -2.46
N ASN A 1047 -51.82 -22.09 -3.70
CA ASN A 1047 -53.02 -21.43 -4.20
C ASN A 1047 -54.24 -22.36 -4.20
N ALA A 1048 -54.07 -23.65 -4.50
CA ALA A 1048 -55.16 -24.63 -4.45
C ALA A 1048 -55.66 -24.85 -3.01
N VAL A 1049 -54.75 -24.84 -2.02
CA VAL A 1049 -55.11 -24.88 -0.59
C VAL A 1049 -55.91 -23.65 -0.19
N ASP A 1050 -55.48 -22.45 -0.60
CA ASP A 1050 -56.22 -21.19 -0.33
C ASP A 1050 -57.63 -21.21 -0.95
N ARG A 1051 -57.78 -21.87 -2.10
CA ARG A 1051 -59.08 -22.10 -2.79
C ARG A 1051 -59.89 -23.24 -2.18
N ARG A 1052 -59.36 -23.96 -1.19
CA ARG A 1052 -59.93 -25.17 -0.57
C ARG A 1052 -60.12 -26.33 -1.56
N ASP A 1053 -59.29 -26.40 -2.61
CA ASP A 1053 -59.24 -27.50 -3.57
C ASP A 1053 -58.12 -28.48 -3.20
N THR A 1054 -58.42 -29.38 -2.25
CA THR A 1054 -57.44 -30.34 -1.72
C THR A 1054 -57.01 -31.38 -2.77
N THR A 1055 -57.84 -31.64 -3.78
CA THR A 1055 -57.50 -32.57 -4.86
C THR A 1055 -56.43 -31.98 -5.77
N ARG A 1056 -56.59 -30.70 -6.16
CA ARG A 1056 -55.55 -30.00 -6.93
C ARG A 1056 -54.28 -29.77 -6.13
N ALA A 1057 -54.38 -29.47 -4.84
CA ALA A 1057 -53.20 -29.33 -3.97
C ALA A 1057 -52.35 -30.61 -3.97
N GLY A 1058 -52.98 -31.77 -3.77
CA GLY A 1058 -52.30 -33.07 -3.83
C GLY A 1058 -51.70 -33.38 -5.20
N HIS A 1059 -52.42 -33.05 -6.29
CA HIS A 1059 -51.92 -33.23 -7.65
C HIS A 1059 -50.62 -32.45 -7.92
N TRP A 1060 -50.59 -31.16 -7.55
CA TRP A 1060 -49.43 -30.30 -7.79
C TRP A 1060 -48.22 -30.68 -6.92
N LEU A 1061 -48.43 -31.10 -5.69
CA LEU A 1061 -47.36 -31.65 -4.84
C LEU A 1061 -46.74 -32.91 -5.43
N GLY A 1062 -47.56 -33.79 -6.00
CA GLY A 1062 -47.07 -34.97 -6.72
C GLY A 1062 -46.16 -34.59 -7.89
N LYS A 1063 -46.58 -33.61 -8.70
CA LYS A 1063 -45.79 -33.12 -9.84
C LYS A 1063 -44.48 -32.46 -9.41
N ALA A 1064 -44.52 -31.63 -8.37
CA ALA A 1064 -43.33 -30.99 -7.82
C ALA A 1064 -42.31 -32.03 -7.33
N LEU A 1065 -42.78 -33.09 -6.66
CA LEU A 1065 -41.94 -34.18 -6.18
C LEU A 1065 -41.31 -34.99 -7.32
N GLU A 1066 -42.08 -35.33 -8.37
CA GLU A 1066 -41.57 -36.01 -9.58
C GLU A 1066 -40.39 -35.23 -10.20
N HIS A 1067 -40.49 -33.91 -10.30
CA HIS A 1067 -39.43 -33.07 -10.87
C HIS A 1067 -38.21 -32.97 -9.93
N THR A 1068 -38.39 -32.92 -8.61
CA THR A 1068 -37.26 -32.94 -7.68
C THR A 1068 -36.53 -34.28 -7.65
N ASP A 1069 -37.24 -35.39 -7.87
CA ASP A 1069 -36.63 -36.72 -7.97
C ASP A 1069 -35.81 -36.84 -9.24
N THR A 1070 -36.35 -36.35 -10.35
CA THR A 1070 -35.62 -36.24 -11.62
C THR A 1070 -34.35 -35.39 -11.46
N LEU A 1071 -34.40 -34.30 -10.70
CA LEU A 1071 -33.24 -33.46 -10.43
C LEU A 1071 -32.15 -34.18 -9.61
N ILE A 1072 -32.55 -34.95 -8.59
CA ILE A 1072 -31.65 -35.78 -7.78
C ILE A 1072 -30.97 -36.84 -8.63
N GLU A 1073 -31.73 -37.53 -9.49
CA GLU A 1073 -31.18 -38.52 -10.42
C GLU A 1073 -30.14 -37.91 -11.37
N ARG A 1074 -30.41 -36.71 -11.89
CA ARG A 1074 -29.49 -36.02 -12.81
C ARG A 1074 -28.22 -35.54 -12.12
N THR A 1075 -28.36 -34.90 -10.96
CA THR A 1075 -27.24 -34.28 -10.24
C THR A 1075 -26.45 -35.28 -9.40
N HIS A 1076 -26.98 -36.48 -9.17
CA HIS A 1076 -26.45 -37.47 -8.23
C HIS A 1076 -26.30 -36.90 -6.81
N ALA A 1077 -27.02 -35.81 -6.51
CA ALA A 1077 -27.06 -35.24 -5.17
C ALA A 1077 -27.90 -36.15 -4.27
N PRO A 1078 -27.53 -36.37 -3.01
CA PRO A 1078 -28.33 -37.23 -2.13
C PRO A 1078 -29.70 -36.63 -1.80
N LEU A 1079 -29.81 -35.30 -1.87
CA LEU A 1079 -30.97 -34.49 -1.48
C LEU A 1079 -30.95 -33.17 -2.24
N ASP A 1080 -32.12 -32.55 -2.37
CA ASP A 1080 -32.29 -31.20 -2.89
C ASP A 1080 -33.14 -30.32 -1.95
N ALA A 1081 -32.81 -29.03 -1.84
CA ALA A 1081 -33.55 -28.07 -1.03
C ALA A 1081 -35.04 -27.99 -1.45
N GLY A 1082 -35.32 -27.97 -2.75
CA GLY A 1082 -36.69 -27.93 -3.26
C GLY A 1082 -37.46 -29.21 -2.95
N GLN A 1083 -36.79 -30.36 -2.90
CA GLN A 1083 -37.41 -31.61 -2.47
C GLN A 1083 -37.82 -31.56 -1.00
N LEU A 1084 -36.97 -31.00 -0.14
CA LEU A 1084 -37.27 -30.82 1.29
C LEU A 1084 -38.45 -29.86 1.50
N ASP A 1085 -38.52 -28.76 0.73
CA ASP A 1085 -39.64 -27.82 0.78
C ASP A 1085 -40.98 -28.46 0.35
N VAL A 1086 -40.96 -29.25 -0.72
CA VAL A 1086 -42.15 -29.99 -1.20
C VAL A 1086 -42.61 -31.01 -0.16
N LEU A 1087 -41.68 -31.78 0.42
CA LEU A 1087 -41.99 -32.78 1.45
C LEU A 1087 -42.48 -32.12 2.74
N TRP A 1088 -41.92 -30.97 3.11
CA TRP A 1088 -42.40 -30.15 4.21
C TRP A 1088 -43.85 -29.76 4.01
N PHE A 1089 -44.17 -29.16 2.87
CA PHE A 1089 -45.51 -28.66 2.61
C PHE A 1089 -46.53 -29.81 2.49
N ALA A 1090 -46.13 -30.93 1.88
CA ALA A 1090 -46.95 -32.14 1.83
C ALA A 1090 -47.23 -32.72 3.23
N ALA A 1091 -46.27 -32.67 4.14
CA ALA A 1091 -46.42 -33.14 5.52
C ALA A 1091 -47.38 -32.26 6.33
N GLN A 1092 -47.31 -30.94 6.18
CA GLN A 1092 -48.28 -30.03 6.79
C GLN A 1092 -49.71 -30.40 6.36
N LEU A 1093 -49.94 -30.53 5.05
CA LEU A 1093 -51.27 -30.85 4.51
C LEU A 1093 -51.74 -32.27 4.87
N HIS A 1094 -50.80 -33.22 4.99
CA HIS A 1094 -51.10 -34.57 5.44
C HIS A 1094 -51.56 -34.58 6.90
N SER A 1095 -50.91 -33.80 7.77
CA SER A 1095 -51.26 -33.69 9.20
C SER A 1095 -52.63 -33.06 9.44
N ASP A 1096 -53.11 -32.23 8.51
CA ASP A 1096 -54.44 -31.63 8.58
C ASP A 1096 -55.58 -32.62 8.26
N GLY A 1097 -55.26 -33.79 7.67
CA GLY A 1097 -56.18 -34.92 7.46
C GLY A 1097 -57.16 -34.76 6.29
N ASN A 1098 -57.17 -33.62 5.60
CA ASN A 1098 -58.14 -33.30 4.54
C ASN A 1098 -57.57 -33.34 3.11
N THR A 1099 -56.25 -33.55 2.96
CA THR A 1099 -55.57 -33.52 1.67
C THR A 1099 -54.89 -34.86 1.40
N GLN A 1100 -55.31 -35.56 0.34
CA GLN A 1100 -54.64 -36.77 -0.13
C GLN A 1100 -53.52 -36.40 -1.10
N VAL A 1101 -52.28 -36.76 -0.76
CA VAL A 1101 -51.12 -36.65 -1.65
C VAL A 1101 -50.84 -38.00 -2.32
N PRO A 1102 -50.32 -38.03 -3.56
CA PRO A 1102 -50.18 -39.25 -4.35
C PRO A 1102 -48.97 -40.12 -3.98
N PHE A 1103 -48.33 -39.86 -2.84
CA PHE A 1103 -47.14 -40.58 -2.35
C PHE A 1103 -47.19 -40.74 -0.82
N ASP A 1104 -46.42 -41.69 -0.29
CA ASP A 1104 -46.31 -41.90 1.15
C ASP A 1104 -45.37 -40.85 1.77
N VAL A 1105 -45.95 -39.85 2.43
CA VAL A 1105 -45.20 -38.77 3.09
C VAL A 1105 -44.24 -39.30 4.14
N HIS A 1106 -44.66 -40.31 4.92
CA HIS A 1106 -43.87 -40.83 6.03
C HIS A 1106 -42.66 -41.61 5.50
N GLU A 1107 -42.85 -42.41 4.45
CA GLU A 1107 -41.75 -43.12 3.78
C GLU A 1107 -40.73 -42.14 3.19
N ARG A 1108 -41.21 -41.12 2.48
CA ARG A 1108 -40.36 -40.12 1.80
C ARG A 1108 -39.57 -39.25 2.78
N LEU A 1109 -40.19 -38.81 3.88
CA LEU A 1109 -39.48 -38.09 4.94
C LEU A 1109 -38.44 -38.98 5.64
N GLY A 1110 -38.72 -40.26 5.84
CA GLY A 1110 -37.73 -41.21 6.40
C GLY A 1110 -36.54 -41.48 5.46
N GLN A 1111 -36.73 -41.38 4.14
CA GLN A 1111 -35.62 -41.41 3.18
C GLN A 1111 -34.78 -40.12 3.28
N ALA A 1112 -35.43 -38.96 3.30
CA ALA A 1112 -34.74 -37.67 3.44
C ALA A 1112 -33.96 -37.55 4.76
N GLN A 1113 -34.53 -38.02 5.88
CA GLN A 1113 -33.88 -38.02 7.19
C GLN A 1113 -32.54 -38.79 7.17
N ARG A 1114 -32.54 -40.00 6.59
CA ARG A 1114 -31.33 -40.82 6.48
C ARG A 1114 -30.23 -40.11 5.69
N ALA A 1115 -30.59 -39.53 4.55
CA ALA A 1115 -29.66 -38.77 3.73
C ALA A 1115 -29.10 -37.52 4.44
N LEU A 1116 -29.91 -36.81 5.24
CA LEU A 1116 -29.46 -35.67 6.06
C LEU A 1116 -28.48 -36.10 7.17
N ILE A 1117 -28.75 -37.21 7.85
CA ILE A 1117 -27.88 -37.76 8.91
C ILE A 1117 -26.51 -38.15 8.33
N ASP A 1118 -26.50 -38.74 7.15
CA ASP A 1118 -25.27 -39.18 6.48
C ASP A 1118 -24.41 -37.99 6.01
N GLN A 1119 -25.01 -36.89 5.54
CA GLN A 1119 -24.28 -35.69 5.11
C GLN A 1119 -23.64 -34.87 6.24
N ARG A 1120 -24.24 -34.87 7.44
CA ARG A 1120 -23.77 -34.11 8.63
C ARG A 1120 -23.53 -32.60 8.41
N ASP A 1121 -24.20 -32.00 7.43
CA ASP A 1121 -24.06 -30.57 7.14
C ASP A 1121 -24.88 -29.71 8.13
N PRO A 1122 -24.28 -28.71 8.81
CA PRO A 1122 -24.98 -27.85 9.75
C PRO A 1122 -26.16 -27.04 9.16
N SER A 1123 -26.14 -26.75 7.86
CA SER A 1123 -27.18 -25.95 7.18
C SER A 1123 -28.56 -26.61 7.19
N TRP A 1124 -28.63 -27.94 7.28
CA TRP A 1124 -29.88 -28.69 7.26
C TRP A 1124 -30.45 -29.05 8.63
N ARG A 1125 -29.84 -28.58 9.73
CA ARG A 1125 -30.27 -28.93 11.09
C ARG A 1125 -31.75 -28.63 11.35
N SER A 1126 -32.26 -27.53 10.81
CA SER A 1126 -33.66 -27.14 10.97
C SER A 1126 -34.62 -28.13 10.32
N TYR A 1127 -34.30 -28.61 9.10
CA TYR A 1127 -35.08 -29.65 8.43
C TYR A 1127 -34.99 -30.97 9.18
N LEU A 1128 -33.79 -31.40 9.59
CA LEU A 1128 -33.61 -32.67 10.31
C LEU A 1128 -34.42 -32.70 11.62
N ALA A 1129 -34.34 -31.64 12.43
CA ALA A 1129 -35.08 -31.54 13.68
C ALA A 1129 -36.60 -31.57 13.46
N TRP A 1130 -37.09 -30.91 12.40
CA TRP A 1130 -38.51 -30.95 12.06
C TRP A 1130 -38.97 -32.33 11.56
N ILE A 1131 -38.19 -32.99 10.71
CA ILE A 1131 -38.51 -34.33 10.23
C ILE A 1131 -38.63 -35.30 11.42
N GLU A 1132 -37.72 -35.21 12.38
CA GLU A 1132 -37.76 -35.99 13.62
C GLU A 1132 -39.04 -35.76 14.42
N ILE A 1133 -39.47 -34.50 14.56
CA ILE A 1133 -40.72 -34.15 15.23
C ILE A 1133 -41.92 -34.76 14.49
N TYR A 1134 -42.01 -34.57 13.18
CA TYR A 1134 -43.13 -35.08 12.37
C TYR A 1134 -43.22 -36.61 12.42
N LEU A 1135 -42.11 -37.32 12.24
CA LEU A 1135 -42.06 -38.78 12.28
C LEU A 1135 -42.38 -39.33 13.69
N ALA A 1136 -42.03 -38.61 14.75
CA ALA A 1136 -42.34 -39.00 16.13
C ALA A 1136 -43.83 -38.84 16.50
N LEU A 1137 -44.54 -37.92 15.85
CA LEU A 1137 -45.95 -37.61 16.13
C LEU A 1137 -46.94 -38.61 15.50
N GLY A 1138 -46.52 -39.39 14.51
CA GLY A 1138 -47.39 -40.30 13.76
C GLY A 1138 -48.47 -39.61 12.92
N ALA A 1139 -49.31 -40.37 12.23
CA ALA A 1139 -50.23 -39.87 11.19
C ALA A 1139 -51.38 -38.95 11.68
N ASN A 1140 -51.52 -38.68 12.98
CA ASN A 1140 -52.58 -37.83 13.54
C ASN A 1140 -52.17 -37.16 14.88
N PRO A 1141 -51.41 -36.05 14.85
CA PRO A 1141 -51.08 -35.30 16.07
C PRO A 1141 -52.30 -34.57 16.67
N PRO A 1142 -52.36 -34.40 18.00
CA PRO A 1142 -53.36 -33.57 18.69
C PRO A 1142 -53.39 -32.12 18.16
N ALA A 1143 -54.57 -31.49 18.15
CA ALA A 1143 -54.78 -30.14 17.58
C ALA A 1143 -53.84 -29.07 18.17
N GLU A 1144 -53.42 -29.21 19.42
CA GLU A 1144 -52.52 -28.28 20.14
C GLU A 1144 -51.05 -28.32 19.64
N ILE A 1145 -50.66 -29.34 18.89
CA ILE A 1145 -49.28 -29.53 18.37
C ILE A 1145 -49.17 -29.12 16.88
N ARG A 1146 -50.29 -28.95 16.17
CA ARG A 1146 -50.30 -28.55 14.75
C ARG A 1146 -49.63 -27.18 14.52
N ASP A 1147 -49.73 -26.27 15.49
CA ASP A 1147 -49.10 -24.95 15.45
C ASP A 1147 -47.55 -25.01 15.56
N ALA A 1148 -46.98 -26.10 16.09
CA ALA A 1148 -45.53 -26.28 16.21
C ALA A 1148 -44.85 -26.79 14.90
N LEU A 1149 -45.65 -27.16 13.89
CA LEU A 1149 -45.18 -27.56 12.55
C LEU A 1149 -45.10 -26.36 11.58
N VAL A 1150 -45.31 -25.14 12.08
CA VAL A 1150 -45.18 -23.89 11.32
C VAL A 1150 -43.73 -23.41 11.40
N LEU A 1151 -43.11 -23.12 10.25
CA LEU A 1151 -41.75 -22.57 10.17
C LEU A 1151 -41.63 -21.30 11.03
N PRO A 1152 -40.56 -21.13 11.83
CA PRO A 1152 -40.14 -19.79 12.23
C PRO A 1152 -39.81 -19.02 10.96
N ALA A 1153 -40.29 -17.78 10.85
CA ALA A 1153 -39.85 -16.87 9.80
C ALA A 1153 -38.31 -16.78 9.85
N GLN A 1154 -37.63 -17.25 8.81
CA GLN A 1154 -36.19 -17.05 8.69
C GLN A 1154 -35.90 -15.56 8.36
N PRO A 1155 -34.74 -15.04 8.80
CA PRO A 1155 -34.31 -13.66 8.59
C PRO A 1155 -34.15 -13.27 7.12
#